data_AF-A0AAE0DNP0-F1
#
_entry.id   AF-A0AAE0DNP0-F1
#
_cell.length_a   1.000
_cell.length_b   1.000
_cell.length_c   1.000
_cell.angle_alpha   90.00
_cell.angle_beta   90.00
_cell.angle_gamma   90.00
#
_symmetry.space_group_name_H-M   'P 1'
#
loop_
_entity.id
_entity.type
_entity.pdbx_description
1 polymer ?
#
loop_
_entity_poly.entity_id
_entity_poly.type
_entity_poly.pdbx_seq_one_letter_code
_entity_poly.pdbx_strand_id
1 'polypeptide(L)'
;MVDLPGPRQIYTFEVVLGCLDDLQHLDLTTPLCDLDEHEKGWQLKEFCAPLLLAIKHPTDHFQLADLKLSSLLPWALKRHPMTQTSKTTTDVSKARCVLSRFPRAPQRLLTLPLNNSKSIANKGTIWDGIKDGRWATKYLVPEARSHFHHRLPDDPTSLLQLVSDLQDIAWENLYVTTYIDTNNMVFLLKIASLGHTPNLEFARSFLRYVNLLAELVDEYEGLVDAVNFGVHEPFEDSAPSVQALKSALFPADTDGHEQGLSMLKAFLWSAWQRSIMLYFYYVIGVQLWQGTTSTWSTLLAVRGVRRLIDLDSSNYRGESAQYLCNWAFELLRTSRTSLALDFRRMIALFDDHFKDLDGRCIKGSDLSCKGDLAESCQRFTSAEAKSQSAHATTCDGRCSRIRWSEAAYRKCASPRAVLADESHSTLHYAKASSNTMAISHVWSHGQGGRPEDGINICLHQRYCRLASSLGCETYWIDSACIPDDPQLRKEAIMTINDIFRDSKVTIVSDQDLQSKAVTGLSTNDLETLFSILLACDWGVRAWTMLEAIRGNESIHILCADDQTIRLVDLLRRVHNDGAVDLAVLLGSAQHLLPSSDAGSARSVEETGYLLSQRHASRKNDEIVIWGLLSNLSAPREALQLWQGHDRVNTGFLVSSAPRTKGFKGYGWAPETPYIRPQQRSVDLGDGLRQLYSIRFPSYDGRGSYAASITPSGLLGKWFILELDEDAISNLCENCQDERSSTLWLDEGQDLESSSPTADKAPDTKFFPRPDFANACNILKACSSDPVAQVRILRPLDADGIGPYNGGNRRGEDFVMLIAICVCINPIGHGDHDEWQWQGVYEWIDDSHPDWRPEEMIII
;
A
#
# COMPACT_ATOMS: atom_id res chain seq x y z
N MET A 1 19.86 22.02 -9.05
CA MET A 1 19.42 20.72 -9.58
C MET A 1 20.67 19.89 -9.72
N VAL A 2 20.84 18.87 -8.90
CA VAL A 2 21.74 17.77 -9.27
C VAL A 2 21.01 17.11 -10.43
N ASP A 3 21.59 17.11 -11.63
CA ASP A 3 21.05 16.34 -12.75
C ASP A 3 21.06 14.86 -12.32
N LEU A 4 19.91 14.37 -11.86
CA LEU A 4 19.72 12.94 -11.70
C LEU A 4 19.65 12.39 -13.13
N PRO A 5 20.55 11.48 -13.53
CA PRO A 5 20.45 10.88 -14.84
C PRO A 5 19.31 9.87 -14.80
N GLY A 6 18.12 10.30 -15.24
CA GLY A 6 17.00 9.39 -15.51
C GLY A 6 17.35 8.31 -16.55
N PRO A 7 16.42 7.42 -16.90
CA PRO A 7 16.71 6.33 -17.82
C PRO A 7 17.11 6.84 -19.21
N ARG A 8 17.95 6.06 -19.90
CA ARG A 8 18.47 6.43 -21.23
C ARG A 8 17.36 6.30 -22.28
N GLN A 9 17.50 7.07 -23.35
CA GLN A 9 16.60 7.06 -24.51
C GLN A 9 17.26 6.36 -25.68
N ILE A 10 16.59 5.37 -26.29
CA ILE A 10 17.00 4.87 -27.62
C ILE A 10 16.51 5.82 -28.71
N TYR A 11 15.25 6.20 -28.63
CA TYR A 11 14.63 7.19 -29.49
C TYR A 11 14.52 8.51 -28.75
N THR A 12 14.76 9.64 -29.41
CA THR A 12 14.54 10.94 -28.78
C THR A 12 13.05 11.27 -28.75
N PHE A 13 12.62 12.08 -27.78
CA PHE A 13 11.24 12.58 -27.73
C PHE A 13 10.77 13.24 -29.02
N GLU A 14 11.65 13.94 -29.74
CA GLU A 14 11.36 14.53 -31.05
C GLU A 14 10.97 13.47 -32.09
N VAL A 15 11.65 12.32 -32.09
CA VAL A 15 11.34 11.20 -32.99
C VAL A 15 10.01 10.57 -32.64
N VAL A 16 9.77 10.30 -31.35
CA VAL A 16 8.51 9.70 -30.89
C VAL A 16 7.35 10.63 -31.21
N LEU A 17 7.48 11.93 -30.90
CA LEU A 17 6.47 12.94 -31.22
C LEU A 17 6.15 12.99 -32.72
N GLY A 18 7.16 12.89 -33.58
CA GLY A 18 6.98 12.84 -35.03
C GLY A 18 6.27 11.59 -35.56
N CYS A 19 6.12 10.55 -34.74
CA CYS A 19 5.42 9.32 -35.06
C CYS A 19 3.98 9.27 -34.52
N LEU A 20 3.56 10.25 -33.72
CA LEU A 20 2.19 10.35 -33.21
C LEU A 20 1.23 10.90 -34.29
N ASP A 21 -0.03 10.47 -34.22
CA ASP A 21 -1.12 11.04 -35.02
C ASP A 21 -1.43 12.46 -34.58
N ASP A 22 -1.87 12.60 -33.33
CA ASP A 22 -2.19 13.86 -32.67
C ASP A 22 -1.94 13.71 -31.16
N LEU A 23 -1.03 14.52 -30.62
CA LEU A 23 -0.72 14.51 -29.18
C LEU A 23 -1.94 14.91 -28.32
N GLN A 24 -2.84 15.74 -28.83
CA GLN A 24 -4.04 16.20 -28.11
C GLN A 24 -5.12 15.12 -28.05
N HIS A 25 -5.29 14.37 -29.13
CA HIS A 25 -6.35 13.37 -29.30
C HIS A 25 -5.81 11.94 -29.45
N LEU A 26 -4.72 11.61 -28.74
CA LEU A 26 -4.16 10.26 -28.71
C LEU A 26 -5.23 9.24 -28.29
N ASP A 27 -5.48 8.28 -29.18
CA ASP A 27 -6.22 7.09 -28.85
C ASP A 27 -5.26 6.07 -28.20
N LEU A 28 -5.45 5.88 -26.89
CA LEU A 28 -4.67 4.96 -26.06
C LEU A 28 -5.46 3.70 -25.74
N THR A 29 -6.52 3.42 -26.51
CA THR A 29 -7.24 2.16 -26.36
C THR A 29 -6.30 1.01 -26.75
N THR A 30 -6.45 -0.11 -26.04
CA THR A 30 -5.71 -1.33 -26.31
C THR A 30 -6.71 -2.41 -26.67
N PRO A 31 -6.67 -2.99 -27.87
CA PRO A 31 -7.68 -3.98 -28.30
C PRO A 31 -7.84 -5.15 -27.32
N LEU A 32 -6.74 -5.57 -26.69
CA LEU A 32 -6.72 -6.67 -25.72
C LEU A 32 -7.50 -6.35 -24.43
N CYS A 33 -7.70 -5.07 -24.10
CA CYS A 33 -8.43 -4.68 -22.90
C CYS A 33 -9.96 -4.79 -23.03
N ASP A 34 -10.49 -5.03 -24.23
CA ASP A 34 -11.93 -5.14 -24.51
C ASP A 34 -12.40 -6.60 -24.67
N LEU A 35 -11.47 -7.56 -24.62
CA LEU A 35 -11.76 -9.00 -24.73
C LEU A 35 -12.33 -9.56 -23.42
N ASP A 36 -13.07 -10.66 -23.50
CA ASP A 36 -13.44 -11.42 -22.30
C ASP A 36 -12.21 -12.03 -21.62
N GLU A 37 -12.32 -12.37 -20.33
CA GLU A 37 -11.16 -12.84 -19.54
C GLU A 37 -10.48 -14.09 -20.12
N HIS A 38 -11.25 -15.02 -20.69
CA HIS A 38 -10.69 -16.26 -21.23
C HIS A 38 -9.95 -16.00 -22.54
N GLU A 39 -10.58 -15.27 -23.46
CA GLU A 39 -9.99 -14.87 -24.73
C GLU A 39 -8.74 -14.00 -24.50
N LYS A 40 -8.83 -13.04 -23.58
CA LYS A 40 -7.73 -12.14 -23.21
C LYS A 40 -6.53 -12.91 -22.67
N GLY A 41 -6.73 -13.83 -21.72
CA GLY A 41 -5.63 -14.62 -21.15
C GLY A 41 -4.86 -15.41 -22.21
N TRP A 42 -5.58 -16.01 -23.16
CA TRP A 42 -4.94 -16.71 -24.28
C TRP A 42 -4.21 -15.75 -25.24
N GLN A 43 -4.83 -14.64 -25.62
CA GLN A 43 -4.19 -13.63 -26.48
C GLN A 43 -2.93 -13.02 -25.86
N LEU A 44 -2.90 -12.84 -24.53
CA LEU A 44 -1.70 -12.40 -23.80
C LEU A 44 -0.57 -13.43 -23.87
N LYS A 45 -0.87 -14.73 -23.73
CA LYS A 45 0.12 -15.81 -23.92
C LYS A 45 0.68 -15.81 -25.34
N GLU A 46 -0.17 -15.65 -26.35
CA GLU A 46 0.27 -15.54 -27.75
C GLU A 46 1.16 -14.32 -27.99
N PHE A 47 0.87 -13.20 -27.32
CA PHE A 47 1.66 -11.97 -27.39
C PHE A 47 3.09 -12.13 -26.81
N CYS A 48 3.32 -13.08 -25.90
CA CYS A 48 4.65 -13.39 -25.37
C CYS A 48 5.58 -14.03 -26.42
N ALA A 49 5.06 -14.77 -27.40
CA ALA A 49 5.89 -15.45 -28.41
C ALA A 49 6.80 -14.49 -29.21
N PRO A 50 6.29 -13.41 -29.84
CA PRO A 50 7.15 -12.46 -30.55
C PRO A 50 8.11 -11.70 -29.63
N LEU A 51 7.76 -11.47 -28.36
CA LEU A 51 8.65 -10.85 -27.36
C LEU A 51 9.82 -11.77 -27.00
N LEU A 52 9.55 -13.06 -26.79
CA LEU A 52 10.57 -14.08 -26.52
C LEU A 52 11.55 -14.20 -27.69
N LEU A 53 11.05 -14.22 -28.93
CA LEU A 53 11.89 -14.24 -30.12
C LEU A 53 12.75 -12.97 -30.23
N ALA A 54 12.18 -11.81 -29.91
CA ALA A 54 12.91 -10.54 -29.91
C ALA A 54 14.07 -10.54 -28.89
N ILE A 55 13.82 -10.94 -27.64
CA ILE A 55 14.85 -10.97 -26.59
C ILE A 55 15.98 -11.97 -26.92
N LYS A 56 15.68 -13.02 -27.68
CA LYS A 56 16.70 -13.98 -28.14
C LYS A 56 17.59 -13.42 -29.26
N HIS A 57 17.23 -12.32 -29.93
CA HIS A 57 18.05 -11.74 -30.99
C HIS A 57 19.47 -11.35 -30.50
N PRO A 58 20.54 -11.58 -31.28
CA PRO A 58 21.92 -11.44 -30.80
C PRO A 58 22.34 -9.99 -30.48
N THR A 59 21.83 -9.01 -31.23
CA THR A 59 22.23 -7.59 -31.13
C THR A 59 21.07 -6.69 -30.73
N ASP A 60 20.01 -6.70 -31.52
CA ASP A 60 18.88 -5.75 -31.42
C ASP A 60 17.74 -6.19 -30.48
N HIS A 61 18.07 -6.96 -29.44
CA HIS A 61 17.09 -7.60 -28.56
C HIS A 61 16.13 -6.60 -27.90
N PHE A 62 16.63 -5.48 -27.40
CA PHE A 62 15.78 -4.43 -26.80
C PHE A 62 14.91 -3.75 -27.86
N GLN A 63 15.49 -3.29 -28.98
CA GLN A 63 14.75 -2.55 -30.01
C GLN A 63 13.62 -3.38 -30.61
N LEU A 64 13.85 -4.69 -30.80
CA LEU A 64 12.83 -5.60 -31.28
C LEU A 64 11.76 -5.87 -30.21
N ALA A 65 12.13 -5.98 -28.93
CA ALA A 65 11.15 -6.16 -27.86
C ALA A 65 10.28 -4.92 -27.67
N ASP A 66 10.89 -3.72 -27.71
CA ASP A 66 10.22 -2.43 -27.68
C ASP A 66 9.26 -2.26 -28.87
N LEU A 67 9.68 -2.66 -30.07
CA LEU A 67 8.82 -2.68 -31.26
C LEU A 67 7.57 -3.55 -31.06
N LYS A 68 7.73 -4.73 -30.45
CA LYS A 68 6.59 -5.61 -30.15
C LYS A 68 5.70 -5.02 -29.06
N LEU A 69 6.27 -4.55 -27.96
CA LEU A 69 5.52 -3.93 -26.87
C LEU A 69 4.72 -2.70 -27.33
N SER A 70 5.29 -1.91 -28.24
CA SER A 70 4.65 -0.72 -28.82
C SER A 70 3.37 -1.02 -29.59
N SER A 71 3.21 -2.25 -30.08
CA SER A 71 1.98 -2.66 -30.79
C SER A 71 0.76 -2.77 -29.86
N LEU A 72 0.93 -2.69 -28.55
CA LEU A 72 -0.16 -2.55 -27.58
C LEU A 72 -0.88 -1.20 -27.67
N LEU A 73 -0.27 -0.18 -28.29
CA LEU A 73 -0.89 1.13 -28.53
C LEU A 73 -1.05 1.39 -30.04
N PRO A 74 -1.83 0.57 -30.75
CA PRO A 74 -1.85 0.56 -32.22
C PRO A 74 -2.38 1.86 -32.83
N TRP A 75 -3.16 2.65 -32.08
CA TRP A 75 -3.76 3.91 -32.54
C TRP A 75 -3.04 5.16 -32.03
N ALA A 76 -2.06 5.00 -31.13
CA ALA A 76 -1.26 6.12 -30.65
C ALA A 76 -0.08 6.43 -31.59
N LEU A 77 0.50 5.38 -32.18
CA LEU A 77 1.68 5.45 -33.05
C LEU A 77 1.32 5.12 -34.49
N LYS A 78 1.50 6.08 -35.43
CA LYS A 78 1.37 5.84 -36.89
C LYS A 78 2.29 4.73 -37.37
N ARG A 79 3.48 4.69 -36.81
CA ARG A 79 4.57 3.75 -37.08
C ARG A 79 5.51 3.76 -35.89
N HIS A 80 6.26 2.68 -35.72
CA HIS A 80 7.33 2.67 -34.74
C HIS A 80 8.41 3.71 -35.06
N PRO A 81 8.97 4.41 -34.05
CA PRO A 81 10.11 5.31 -34.21
C PRO A 81 11.25 4.72 -35.07
N MET A 82 11.71 5.52 -36.03
CA MET A 82 12.91 5.31 -36.85
C MET A 82 13.70 6.64 -36.92
N THR A 83 14.92 6.64 -37.48
CA THR A 83 15.94 7.71 -37.32
C THR A 83 15.49 9.19 -37.45
N GLN A 84 16.30 10.05 -36.82
CA GLN A 84 16.03 11.35 -36.21
C GLN A 84 15.26 12.41 -37.02
N THR A 85 14.39 13.14 -36.31
CA THR A 85 13.89 14.47 -36.70
C THR A 85 14.24 15.48 -35.60
N SER A 86 14.43 16.76 -35.95
CA SER A 86 15.09 17.76 -35.08
C SER A 86 14.18 18.86 -34.52
N LYS A 87 12.86 18.65 -34.45
CA LYS A 87 11.94 19.71 -33.98
C LYS A 87 11.62 19.54 -32.50
N THR A 88 12.31 20.31 -31.66
CA THR A 88 12.03 20.43 -30.23
C THR A 88 10.83 21.35 -29.98
N THR A 89 9.92 20.93 -29.09
CA THR A 89 8.75 21.71 -28.63
C THR A 89 8.82 21.92 -27.11
N THR A 90 7.95 22.79 -26.57
CA THR A 90 7.83 22.98 -25.12
C THR A 90 7.46 21.69 -24.39
N ASP A 91 6.59 20.87 -24.98
CA ASP A 91 6.17 19.59 -24.39
C ASP A 91 7.32 18.58 -24.34
N VAL A 92 8.19 18.57 -25.36
CA VAL A 92 9.42 17.75 -25.35
C VAL A 92 10.36 18.17 -24.22
N SER A 93 10.53 19.47 -23.98
CA SER A 93 11.36 19.95 -22.86
C SER A 93 10.79 19.55 -21.50
N LYS A 94 9.46 19.64 -21.33
CA LYS A 94 8.77 19.19 -20.11
C LYS A 94 8.88 17.67 -19.92
N ALA A 95 8.66 16.88 -20.97
CA ALA A 95 8.78 15.42 -20.92
C ALA A 95 10.21 14.99 -20.54
N ARG A 96 11.23 15.67 -21.07
CA ARG A 96 12.64 15.45 -20.70
C ARG A 96 12.92 15.79 -19.25
N CYS A 97 12.33 16.87 -18.73
CA CYS A 97 12.45 17.25 -17.32
C CYS A 97 11.83 16.22 -16.37
N VAL A 98 10.64 15.68 -16.70
CA VAL A 98 10.03 14.60 -15.93
C VAL A 98 10.90 13.34 -16.01
N LEU A 99 11.36 12.96 -17.21
CA LEU A 99 12.20 11.77 -17.41
C LEU A 99 13.52 11.84 -16.62
N SER A 100 14.20 12.98 -16.57
CA SER A 100 15.43 13.12 -15.79
C SER A 100 15.22 12.91 -14.29
N ARG A 101 13.99 13.04 -13.80
CA ARG A 101 13.66 12.87 -12.38
C ARG A 101 13.26 11.42 -12.03
N PHE A 102 13.20 10.51 -13.00
CA PHE A 102 12.98 9.08 -12.74
C PHE A 102 14.24 8.41 -12.15
N PRO A 103 14.08 7.32 -11.37
CA PRO A 103 15.17 6.41 -11.08
C PRO A 103 15.85 5.94 -12.36
N ARG A 104 17.18 5.88 -12.35
CA ARG A 104 17.98 5.45 -13.51
C ARG A 104 17.63 4.03 -13.94
N ALA A 105 17.44 3.14 -12.98
CA ALA A 105 17.01 1.77 -13.17
C ALA A 105 15.81 1.46 -12.25
N PRO A 106 14.87 0.61 -12.69
CA PRO A 106 13.78 0.06 -11.88
C PRO A 106 14.27 -0.52 -10.55
N GLN A 107 13.40 -0.62 -9.53
CA GLN A 107 13.73 -1.40 -8.34
C GLN A 107 13.86 -2.88 -8.70
N ARG A 108 14.92 -3.53 -8.22
CA ARG A 108 15.16 -4.97 -8.44
C ARG A 108 14.35 -5.77 -7.43
N LEU A 109 13.27 -6.38 -7.90
CA LEU A 109 12.47 -7.38 -7.16
C LEU A 109 12.49 -8.76 -7.85
N LEU A 110 13.40 -8.92 -8.81
CA LEU A 110 13.61 -10.14 -9.58
C LEU A 110 15.04 -10.64 -9.36
N THR A 111 15.17 -11.94 -9.17
CA THR A 111 16.47 -12.61 -9.17
C THR A 111 16.95 -12.77 -10.62
N LEU A 112 18.19 -12.38 -10.88
CA LEU A 112 18.84 -12.62 -12.17
C LEU A 112 19.57 -13.99 -12.11
N PRO A 113 19.55 -14.79 -13.19
CA PRO A 113 20.22 -16.08 -13.24
C PRO A 113 21.74 -15.90 -13.44
N LEU A 114 22.40 -15.24 -12.47
CA LEU A 114 23.86 -15.24 -12.35
C LEU A 114 24.29 -16.57 -11.70
N ASN A 115 24.08 -17.67 -12.43
CA ASN A 115 24.48 -19.07 -12.20
C ASN A 115 24.71 -19.55 -10.75
N ASN A 116 23.81 -20.43 -10.28
CA ASN A 116 24.02 -21.25 -9.10
C ASN A 116 24.93 -22.47 -9.41
N SER A 117 26.07 -22.50 -8.73
CA SER A 117 26.72 -23.67 -8.10
C SER A 117 27.40 -24.80 -8.90
N LYS A 118 27.28 -24.97 -10.23
CA LYS A 118 27.94 -26.14 -10.91
C LYS A 118 29.21 -25.89 -11.75
N SER A 119 29.56 -24.65 -12.14
CA SER A 119 30.79 -24.37 -12.94
C SER A 119 31.94 -23.69 -12.16
N ILE A 120 31.74 -23.33 -10.89
CA ILE A 120 32.63 -22.48 -10.09
C ILE A 120 33.94 -23.19 -9.66
N ALA A 121 34.05 -24.51 -9.89
CA ALA A 121 35.21 -25.31 -9.45
C ALA A 121 36.53 -25.00 -10.19
N ASN A 122 36.51 -24.22 -11.28
CA ASN A 122 37.73 -23.77 -11.96
C ASN A 122 37.96 -22.28 -11.69
N LYS A 123 39.18 -21.93 -11.24
CA LYS A 123 39.65 -20.62 -10.75
C LYS A 123 39.57 -19.45 -11.76
N GLY A 124 38.40 -19.15 -12.31
CA GLY A 124 38.12 -18.06 -13.26
C GLY A 124 37.47 -16.82 -12.61
N THR A 125 37.15 -15.80 -13.42
CA THR A 125 36.32 -14.65 -13.01
C THR A 125 34.83 -14.99 -13.11
N ILE A 126 33.94 -14.20 -12.48
CA ILE A 126 32.48 -14.41 -12.61
C ILE A 126 32.03 -14.26 -14.07
N TRP A 127 32.70 -13.40 -14.84
CA TRP A 127 32.51 -13.28 -16.30
C TRP A 127 32.74 -14.61 -17.04
N ASP A 128 33.73 -15.40 -16.64
CA ASP A 128 34.05 -16.69 -17.26
C ASP A 128 33.04 -17.78 -16.86
N GLY A 129 32.46 -17.70 -15.66
CA GLY A 129 31.44 -18.62 -15.14
C GLY A 129 30.06 -18.48 -15.81
N ILE A 130 29.81 -17.36 -16.50
CA ILE A 130 28.58 -17.09 -17.26
C ILE A 130 28.82 -17.38 -18.75
N LYS A 131 28.76 -18.65 -19.16
CA LYS A 131 28.86 -19.12 -20.57
C LYS A 131 29.85 -18.32 -21.44
N ASP A 132 31.11 -18.24 -21.00
CA ASP A 132 32.22 -17.54 -21.68
C ASP A 132 32.03 -16.02 -21.87
N GLY A 133 31.24 -15.34 -21.02
CA GLY A 133 30.95 -13.91 -21.11
C GLY A 133 29.96 -13.51 -22.22
N ARG A 134 29.41 -14.48 -22.97
CA ARG A 134 28.48 -14.22 -24.09
C ARG A 134 27.17 -13.58 -23.64
N TRP A 135 26.63 -14.01 -22.50
CA TRP A 135 25.41 -13.43 -21.91
C TRP A 135 25.59 -11.94 -21.58
N ALA A 136 26.63 -11.63 -20.83
CA ALA A 136 26.90 -10.27 -20.38
C ALA A 136 27.23 -9.36 -21.57
N THR A 137 27.96 -9.86 -22.56
CA THR A 137 28.20 -9.17 -23.83
C THR A 137 26.90 -8.86 -24.58
N LYS A 138 25.92 -9.76 -24.51
CA LYS A 138 24.62 -9.59 -25.18
C LYS A 138 23.72 -8.58 -24.48
N TYR A 139 23.51 -8.71 -23.16
CA TYR A 139 22.45 -8.00 -22.45
C TYR A 139 22.90 -6.80 -21.61
N LEU A 140 24.19 -6.64 -21.32
CA LEU A 140 24.72 -5.45 -20.65
C LEU A 140 25.17 -4.38 -21.65
N VAL A 141 24.95 -3.12 -21.27
CA VAL A 141 25.52 -1.98 -21.99
C VAL A 141 27.06 -2.08 -22.00
N PRO A 142 27.72 -1.67 -23.10
CA PRO A 142 29.16 -1.91 -23.28
C PRO A 142 30.03 -1.34 -22.16
N GLU A 143 29.62 -0.20 -21.61
CA GLU A 143 30.37 0.50 -20.56
C GLU A 143 30.45 -0.27 -19.24
N ALA A 144 29.50 -1.17 -18.96
CA ALA A 144 29.41 -1.86 -17.67
C ALA A 144 30.16 -3.21 -17.64
N ARG A 145 30.61 -3.70 -18.80
CA ARG A 145 31.21 -5.04 -18.95
C ARG A 145 32.48 -5.21 -18.12
N SER A 146 33.24 -4.14 -17.91
CA SER A 146 34.48 -4.16 -17.13
C SER A 146 34.28 -4.53 -15.66
N HIS A 147 33.10 -4.24 -15.10
CA HIS A 147 32.78 -4.54 -13.70
C HIS A 147 32.67 -6.04 -13.40
N PHE A 148 32.60 -6.90 -14.41
CA PHE A 148 32.42 -8.33 -14.19
C PHE A 148 33.74 -9.14 -14.28
N HIS A 149 34.87 -8.48 -14.51
CA HIS A 149 36.20 -9.11 -14.53
C HIS A 149 36.79 -9.36 -13.14
N HIS A 150 35.99 -9.31 -12.06
CA HIS A 150 36.46 -9.57 -10.70
C HIS A 150 36.85 -11.05 -10.48
N ARG A 151 37.92 -11.25 -9.70
CA ARG A 151 38.35 -12.59 -9.24
C ARG A 151 37.47 -13.09 -8.11
N LEU A 152 37.18 -14.39 -8.11
CA LEU A 152 36.40 -15.05 -7.08
C LEU A 152 37.11 -15.00 -5.71
N PRO A 153 36.41 -14.63 -4.62
CA PRO A 153 36.89 -14.78 -3.25
C PRO A 153 37.03 -16.26 -2.87
N ASP A 154 37.94 -16.56 -1.94
CA ASP A 154 38.17 -17.93 -1.45
C ASP A 154 37.17 -18.35 -0.35
N ASP A 155 36.45 -17.40 0.28
CA ASP A 155 35.47 -17.68 1.34
C ASP A 155 34.01 -17.57 0.86
N PRO A 156 33.10 -18.44 1.36
CA PRO A 156 31.70 -18.49 0.90
C PRO A 156 30.90 -17.21 1.14
N THR A 157 31.13 -16.50 2.25
CA THR A 157 30.36 -15.31 2.63
C THR A 157 30.69 -14.14 1.71
N SER A 158 31.98 -13.88 1.46
CA SER A 158 32.41 -12.86 0.51
C SER A 158 31.98 -13.20 -0.92
N LEU A 159 31.86 -14.48 -1.26
CA LEU A 159 31.35 -14.91 -2.56
C LEU A 159 29.86 -14.62 -2.73
N LEU A 160 29.03 -14.88 -1.71
CA LEU A 160 27.61 -14.53 -1.74
C LEU A 160 27.40 -13.01 -1.83
N GLN A 161 28.17 -12.23 -1.05
CA GLN A 161 28.12 -10.78 -1.14
C GLN A 161 28.51 -10.28 -2.53
N LEU A 162 29.61 -10.79 -3.10
CA LEU A 162 30.05 -10.44 -4.45
C LEU A 162 28.99 -10.78 -5.51
N VAL A 163 28.31 -11.93 -5.38
CA VAL A 163 27.24 -12.31 -6.30
C VAL A 163 26.06 -11.35 -6.18
N SER A 164 25.65 -10.97 -4.96
CA SER A 164 24.59 -9.98 -4.76
C SER A 164 24.96 -8.62 -5.38
N ASP A 165 26.15 -8.11 -5.07
CA ASP A 165 26.66 -6.84 -5.60
C ASP A 165 26.67 -6.85 -7.14
N LEU A 166 27.08 -7.97 -7.75
CA LEU A 166 27.08 -8.12 -9.20
C LEU A 166 25.69 -8.26 -9.81
N GLN A 167 24.71 -8.81 -9.09
CA GLN A 167 23.32 -8.80 -9.53
C GLN A 167 22.78 -7.37 -9.58
N ASP A 168 23.09 -6.54 -8.58
CA ASP A 168 22.71 -5.12 -8.57
C ASP A 168 23.42 -4.35 -9.70
N ILE A 169 24.73 -4.53 -9.85
CA ILE A 169 25.49 -3.92 -10.95
C ILE A 169 24.94 -4.37 -12.31
N ALA A 170 24.61 -5.65 -12.48
CA ALA A 170 24.02 -6.16 -13.71
C ALA A 170 22.69 -5.46 -13.98
N TRP A 171 21.80 -5.47 -12.98
CA TRP A 171 20.47 -4.89 -13.07
C TRP A 171 20.51 -3.40 -13.45
N GLU A 172 21.43 -2.63 -12.90
CA GLU A 172 21.59 -1.20 -13.24
C GLU A 172 22.09 -0.93 -14.67
N ASN A 173 22.55 -1.98 -15.38
CA ASN A 173 23.24 -1.87 -16.65
C ASN A 173 22.72 -2.82 -17.74
N LEU A 174 21.60 -3.51 -17.54
CA LEU A 174 20.93 -4.23 -18.62
C LEU A 174 20.33 -3.24 -19.63
N TYR A 175 20.32 -3.56 -20.92
CA TYR A 175 19.61 -2.73 -21.90
C TYR A 175 18.13 -2.52 -21.51
N VAL A 176 17.47 -3.60 -21.05
CA VAL A 176 16.04 -3.61 -20.70
C VAL A 176 15.68 -2.78 -19.47
N THR A 177 16.63 -2.57 -18.56
CA THR A 177 16.45 -1.72 -17.36
C THR A 177 17.02 -0.31 -17.56
N THR A 178 18.01 -0.13 -18.44
CA THR A 178 18.69 1.15 -18.65
C THR A 178 17.91 2.06 -19.60
N TYR A 179 17.31 1.51 -20.64
CA TYR A 179 16.58 2.26 -21.65
C TYR A 179 15.08 2.29 -21.37
N ILE A 180 14.44 3.43 -21.58
CA ILE A 180 12.97 3.58 -21.53
C ILE A 180 12.33 3.05 -22.82
N ASP A 181 11.20 2.36 -22.69
CA ASP A 181 10.40 1.88 -23.81
C ASP A 181 9.57 3.00 -24.47
N THR A 182 9.18 2.78 -25.72
CA THR A 182 8.49 3.76 -26.55
C THR A 182 7.10 4.11 -25.99
N ASN A 183 6.35 3.17 -25.43
CA ASN A 183 5.02 3.46 -24.88
C ASN A 183 5.11 4.45 -23.71
N ASN A 184 6.02 4.22 -22.77
CA ASN A 184 6.27 5.16 -21.68
C ASN A 184 6.71 6.55 -22.17
N MET A 185 7.45 6.63 -23.28
CA MET A 185 7.75 7.92 -23.92
C MET A 185 6.50 8.61 -24.48
N VAL A 186 5.54 7.86 -25.06
CA VAL A 186 4.24 8.41 -25.51
C VAL A 186 3.44 8.97 -24.33
N PHE A 187 3.33 8.21 -23.23
CA PHE A 187 2.64 8.67 -22.02
C PHE A 187 3.32 9.91 -21.42
N LEU A 188 4.66 9.96 -21.38
CA LEU A 188 5.40 11.14 -20.93
C LEU A 188 5.11 12.39 -21.76
N LEU A 189 5.08 12.27 -23.09
CA LEU A 189 4.70 13.38 -23.97
C LEU A 189 3.26 13.85 -23.69
N LYS A 190 2.34 12.90 -23.51
CA LYS A 190 0.95 13.21 -23.20
C LYS A 190 0.81 13.92 -21.85
N ILE A 191 1.44 13.41 -20.80
CA ILE A 191 1.48 14.03 -19.47
C ILE A 191 2.09 15.42 -19.54
N ALA A 192 3.20 15.60 -20.26
CA ALA A 192 3.86 16.88 -20.45
C ALA A 192 2.94 17.93 -21.12
N SER A 193 2.14 17.50 -22.09
CA SER A 193 1.15 18.36 -22.76
C SER A 193 -0.02 18.74 -21.85
N LEU A 194 -0.48 17.81 -21.00
CA LEU A 194 -1.61 18.03 -20.08
C LEU A 194 -1.20 18.85 -18.84
N GLY A 195 0.04 18.67 -18.36
CA GLY A 195 0.47 19.18 -17.05
C GLY A 195 -0.43 18.64 -15.94
N HIS A 196 -1.01 19.55 -15.15
CA HIS A 196 -1.96 19.23 -14.07
C HIS A 196 -3.42 19.35 -14.50
N THR A 197 -3.70 19.41 -15.81
CA THR A 197 -5.06 19.49 -16.33
C THR A 197 -5.75 18.14 -16.15
N PRO A 198 -6.91 18.07 -15.46
CA PRO A 198 -7.64 16.82 -15.28
C PRO A 198 -8.17 16.32 -16.63
N ASN A 199 -7.82 15.09 -16.99
CA ASN A 199 -8.36 14.37 -18.15
C ASN A 199 -8.69 12.94 -17.71
N LEU A 200 -9.97 12.72 -17.39
CA LEU A 200 -10.45 11.45 -16.84
C LEU A 200 -10.43 10.31 -17.86
N GLU A 201 -10.67 10.62 -19.14
CA GLU A 201 -10.60 9.64 -20.22
C GLU A 201 -9.17 9.12 -20.41
N PHE A 202 -8.20 10.03 -20.49
CA PHE A 202 -6.77 9.68 -20.51
C PHE A 202 -6.38 8.86 -19.28
N ALA A 203 -6.78 9.27 -18.07
CA ALA A 203 -6.46 8.53 -16.86
C ALA A 203 -7.03 7.11 -16.88
N ARG A 204 -8.26 6.92 -17.35
CA ARG A 204 -8.88 5.59 -17.48
C ARG A 204 -8.18 4.73 -18.52
N SER A 205 -7.88 5.27 -19.70
CA SER A 205 -7.16 4.52 -20.74
C SER A 205 -5.75 4.15 -20.27
N PHE A 206 -5.06 5.04 -19.56
CA PHE A 206 -3.74 4.74 -19.01
C PHE A 206 -3.82 3.67 -17.90
N LEU A 207 -4.83 3.73 -17.02
CA LEU A 207 -5.07 2.67 -16.03
C LEU A 207 -5.30 1.31 -16.70
N ARG A 208 -6.10 1.26 -17.77
CA ARG A 208 -6.33 0.02 -18.54
C ARG A 208 -5.02 -0.54 -19.10
N TYR A 209 -4.15 0.34 -19.64
CA TYR A 209 -2.83 -0.06 -20.12
C TYR A 209 -1.92 -0.60 -19.00
N VAL A 210 -1.86 0.07 -17.84
CA VAL A 210 -1.07 -0.40 -16.68
C VAL A 210 -1.57 -1.76 -16.19
N ASN A 211 -2.88 -1.95 -16.10
CA ASN A 211 -3.48 -3.22 -15.69
C ASN A 211 -3.22 -4.34 -16.72
N LEU A 212 -3.27 -4.04 -18.02
CA LEU A 212 -2.93 -4.98 -19.07
C LEU A 212 -1.46 -5.43 -18.99
N LEU A 213 -0.55 -4.50 -18.70
CA LEU A 213 0.86 -4.85 -18.49
C LEU A 213 1.04 -5.75 -17.26
N ALA A 214 0.28 -5.53 -16.18
CA ALA A 214 0.31 -6.43 -15.03
C ALA A 214 -0.16 -7.84 -15.40
N GLU A 215 -1.26 -7.95 -16.15
CA GLU A 215 -1.77 -9.24 -16.67
C GLU A 215 -0.75 -9.92 -17.59
N LEU A 216 -0.08 -9.17 -18.46
CA LEU A 216 0.97 -9.71 -19.33
C LEU A 216 2.17 -10.25 -18.52
N VAL A 217 2.53 -9.58 -17.42
CA VAL A 217 3.57 -10.07 -16.49
C VAL A 217 3.12 -11.38 -15.84
N ASP A 218 1.90 -11.42 -15.29
CA ASP A 218 1.35 -12.61 -14.62
C ASP A 218 1.28 -13.81 -15.57
N GLU A 219 0.73 -13.62 -16.78
CA GLU A 219 0.64 -14.67 -17.80
C GLU A 219 2.03 -15.16 -18.22
N TYR A 220 2.98 -14.24 -18.37
CA TYR A 220 4.35 -14.61 -18.72
C TYR A 220 5.06 -15.38 -17.59
N GLU A 221 4.84 -15.03 -16.33
CA GLU A 221 5.35 -15.82 -15.20
C GLU A 221 4.76 -17.22 -15.20
N GLY A 222 3.44 -17.36 -15.42
CA GLY A 222 2.80 -18.67 -15.57
C GLY A 222 3.37 -19.52 -16.72
N LEU A 223 3.72 -18.89 -17.85
CA LEU A 223 4.42 -19.59 -18.95
C LEU A 223 5.82 -20.06 -18.55
N VAL A 224 6.57 -19.25 -17.80
CA VAL A 224 7.92 -19.63 -17.33
C VAL A 224 7.84 -20.75 -16.30
N ASP A 225 6.83 -20.73 -15.42
CA ASP A 225 6.61 -21.80 -14.45
C ASP A 225 6.27 -23.12 -15.17
N ALA A 226 5.42 -23.08 -16.20
CA ALA A 226 5.17 -24.25 -17.04
C ALA A 226 6.46 -24.81 -17.67
N VAL A 227 7.37 -23.95 -18.13
CA VAL A 227 8.69 -24.37 -18.64
C VAL A 227 9.53 -25.02 -17.54
N ASN A 228 9.62 -24.39 -16.36
CA ASN A 228 10.40 -24.89 -15.23
C ASN A 228 9.89 -26.26 -14.72
N PHE A 229 8.59 -26.49 -14.78
CA PHE A 229 7.95 -27.75 -14.37
C PHE A 229 7.82 -28.78 -15.51
N GLY A 230 8.27 -28.47 -16.73
CA GLY A 230 8.17 -29.39 -17.88
C GLY A 230 6.73 -29.68 -18.32
N VAL A 231 5.82 -28.73 -18.09
CA VAL A 231 4.40 -28.85 -18.45
C VAL A 231 4.20 -28.45 -19.91
N HIS A 232 3.96 -29.43 -20.76
CA HIS A 232 3.77 -29.23 -22.21
C HIS A 232 2.31 -29.29 -22.67
N GLU A 233 1.42 -29.88 -21.87
CA GLU A 233 0.02 -30.16 -22.22
C GLU A 233 -0.75 -28.94 -22.77
N PRO A 234 -0.66 -27.73 -22.19
CA PRO A 234 -1.37 -26.55 -22.71
C PRO A 234 -0.93 -26.10 -24.12
N PHE A 235 0.16 -26.66 -24.64
CA PHE A 235 0.81 -26.23 -25.88
C PHE A 235 0.80 -27.31 -26.98
N GLU A 236 0.01 -28.38 -26.82
CA GLU A 236 -0.07 -29.48 -27.79
C GLU A 236 -1.05 -29.22 -28.95
N ASP A 237 -1.83 -28.13 -28.92
CA ASP A 237 -2.73 -27.76 -30.01
C ASP A 237 -1.95 -27.45 -31.31
N SER A 238 -2.38 -28.05 -32.42
CA SER A 238 -1.83 -27.87 -33.76
C SER A 238 -1.96 -26.45 -34.35
N ALA A 239 -2.68 -25.54 -33.70
CA ALA A 239 -2.85 -24.16 -34.16
C ALA A 239 -1.49 -23.46 -34.34
N PRO A 240 -1.27 -22.71 -35.44
CA PRO A 240 0.03 -22.10 -35.73
C PRO A 240 0.58 -21.18 -34.63
N SER A 241 -0.30 -20.43 -33.96
CA SER A 241 0.07 -19.53 -32.87
C SER A 241 0.52 -20.28 -31.62
N VAL A 242 -0.17 -21.36 -31.26
CA VAL A 242 0.20 -22.28 -30.17
C VAL A 242 1.57 -22.90 -30.45
N GLN A 243 1.78 -23.41 -31.67
CA GLN A 243 3.05 -24.02 -32.07
C GLN A 243 4.20 -23.02 -32.10
N ALA A 244 3.95 -21.78 -32.49
CA ALA A 244 4.95 -20.70 -32.42
C ALA A 244 5.33 -20.39 -30.96
N LEU A 245 4.35 -20.32 -30.05
CA LEU A 245 4.59 -20.13 -28.63
C LEU A 245 5.36 -21.31 -28.01
N LYS A 246 4.96 -22.56 -28.31
CA LYS A 246 5.67 -23.78 -27.90
C LYS A 246 7.12 -23.76 -28.36
N SER A 247 7.35 -23.41 -29.62
CA SER A 247 8.71 -23.31 -30.18
C SER A 247 9.56 -22.23 -29.51
N ALA A 248 8.94 -21.13 -29.07
CA ALA A 248 9.62 -20.06 -28.35
C ALA A 248 9.95 -20.46 -26.90
N LEU A 249 9.07 -21.21 -26.23
CA LEU A 249 9.20 -21.66 -24.84
C LEU A 249 10.04 -22.94 -24.67
N PHE A 250 10.05 -23.83 -25.65
CA PHE A 250 10.73 -25.13 -25.57
C PHE A 250 11.63 -25.35 -26.80
N PRO A 251 12.70 -24.55 -26.97
CA PRO A 251 13.58 -24.67 -28.12
C PRO A 251 14.41 -25.97 -28.06
N ALA A 252 14.73 -26.52 -29.24
CA ALA A 252 15.59 -27.70 -29.37
C ALA A 252 17.07 -27.44 -28.99
N ASP A 253 17.50 -26.18 -29.00
CA ASP A 253 18.81 -25.71 -28.53
C ASP A 253 18.61 -24.87 -27.25
N THR A 254 19.25 -25.29 -26.16
CA THR A 254 19.09 -24.71 -24.82
C THR A 254 20.08 -23.57 -24.54
N ASP A 255 21.05 -23.31 -25.44
CA ASP A 255 22.09 -22.33 -25.17
C ASP A 255 21.59 -20.87 -25.24
N GLY A 256 21.40 -20.25 -24.07
CA GLY A 256 20.99 -18.86 -23.90
C GLY A 256 19.50 -18.67 -23.63
N HIS A 257 18.75 -19.77 -23.52
CA HIS A 257 17.30 -19.76 -23.37
C HIS A 257 16.83 -19.27 -22.00
N GLU A 258 17.32 -19.86 -20.90
CA GLU A 258 16.98 -19.46 -19.51
C GLU A 258 17.28 -17.98 -19.25
N GLN A 259 18.40 -17.51 -19.80
CA GLN A 259 18.78 -16.11 -19.72
C GLN A 259 17.81 -15.23 -20.50
N GLY A 260 17.40 -15.63 -21.71
CA GLY A 260 16.39 -14.92 -22.47
C GLY A 260 15.04 -14.84 -21.74
N LEU A 261 14.64 -15.91 -21.06
CA LEU A 261 13.41 -15.91 -20.24
C LEU A 261 13.50 -14.85 -19.13
N SER A 262 14.61 -14.83 -18.41
CA SER A 262 14.86 -13.88 -17.32
C SER A 262 14.96 -12.43 -17.81
N MET A 263 15.54 -12.20 -18.98
CA MET A 263 15.64 -10.86 -19.58
C MET A 263 14.28 -10.33 -20.03
N LEU A 264 13.40 -11.20 -20.55
CA LEU A 264 12.03 -10.78 -20.84
C LEU A 264 11.25 -10.46 -19.55
N LYS A 265 11.46 -11.23 -18.46
CA LYS A 265 10.86 -10.90 -17.14
C LYS A 265 11.31 -9.50 -16.70
N ALA A 266 12.61 -9.22 -16.77
CA ALA A 266 13.16 -7.91 -16.44
C ALA A 266 12.63 -6.79 -17.35
N PHE A 267 12.45 -7.03 -18.65
CA PHE A 267 11.87 -6.06 -19.58
C PHE A 267 10.42 -5.71 -19.25
N LEU A 268 9.56 -6.71 -19.08
CA LEU A 268 8.15 -6.50 -18.75
C LEU A 268 7.98 -5.81 -17.39
N TRP A 269 8.76 -6.24 -16.39
CA TRP A 269 8.83 -5.57 -15.08
C TRP A 269 9.24 -4.09 -15.22
N SER A 270 10.29 -3.81 -15.99
CA SER A 270 10.78 -2.44 -16.20
C SER A 270 9.75 -1.55 -16.88
N ALA A 271 9.06 -2.07 -17.90
CA ALA A 271 8.00 -1.35 -18.61
C ALA A 271 6.80 -1.08 -17.68
N TRP A 272 6.36 -2.10 -16.93
CA TRP A 272 5.23 -1.98 -16.00
C TRP A 272 5.54 -1.01 -14.84
N GLN A 273 6.68 -1.16 -14.17
CA GLN A 273 7.05 -0.30 -13.04
C GLN A 273 7.16 1.18 -13.45
N ARG A 274 7.72 1.47 -14.62
CA ARG A 274 7.77 2.86 -15.14
C ARG A 274 6.38 3.38 -15.49
N SER A 275 5.54 2.54 -16.07
CA SER A 275 4.15 2.90 -16.42
C SER A 275 3.35 3.25 -15.19
N ILE A 276 3.43 2.45 -14.12
CA ILE A 276 2.69 2.71 -12.87
C ILE A 276 3.21 3.97 -12.16
N MET A 277 4.53 4.22 -12.16
CA MET A 277 5.10 5.47 -11.64
C MET A 277 4.63 6.69 -12.45
N LEU A 278 4.63 6.63 -13.78
CA LEU A 278 4.13 7.72 -14.63
C LEU A 278 2.63 7.96 -14.43
N TYR A 279 1.87 6.87 -14.29
CA TYR A 279 0.45 6.92 -14.03
C TYR A 279 0.15 7.62 -12.69
N PHE A 280 0.78 7.19 -11.60
CA PHE A 280 0.62 7.82 -10.31
C PHE A 280 1.13 9.26 -10.31
N TYR A 281 2.23 9.55 -11.01
CA TYR A 281 2.74 10.92 -11.15
C TYR A 281 1.66 11.86 -11.72
N TYR A 282 0.94 11.41 -12.75
CA TYR A 282 -0.16 12.15 -13.34
C TYR A 282 -1.37 12.26 -12.40
N VAL A 283 -1.86 11.13 -11.87
CA VAL A 283 -3.09 11.07 -11.05
C VAL A 283 -2.93 11.85 -9.74
N ILE A 284 -1.77 11.77 -9.09
CA ILE A 284 -1.43 12.54 -7.89
C ILE A 284 -1.26 14.02 -8.25
N GLY A 285 -0.60 14.32 -9.38
CA GLY A 285 -0.47 15.69 -9.88
C GLY A 285 -1.81 16.36 -10.14
N VAL A 286 -2.82 15.64 -10.65
CA VAL A 286 -4.16 16.21 -10.78
C VAL A 286 -4.77 16.48 -9.40
N GLN A 287 -4.72 15.53 -8.47
CA GLN A 287 -5.32 15.67 -7.14
C GLN A 287 -4.66 16.78 -6.29
N LEU A 288 -3.35 16.97 -6.38
CA LEU A 288 -2.61 18.03 -5.67
C LEU A 288 -3.00 19.46 -6.11
N TRP A 289 -3.38 19.63 -7.38
CA TRP A 289 -3.72 20.95 -7.93
C TRP A 289 -5.22 21.22 -7.98
N GLN A 290 -6.04 20.19 -8.23
CA GLN A 290 -7.50 20.32 -8.34
C GLN A 290 -8.24 19.95 -7.05
N GLY A 291 -7.56 19.31 -6.10
CA GLY A 291 -8.18 18.70 -4.93
C GLY A 291 -8.62 17.26 -5.19
N THR A 292 -8.56 16.46 -4.13
CA THR A 292 -8.99 15.05 -4.11
C THR A 292 -10.51 14.97 -4.20
N THR A 293 -11.00 14.11 -5.10
CA THR A 293 -12.43 13.77 -5.25
C THR A 293 -12.59 12.26 -5.24
N SER A 294 -13.79 11.77 -4.92
CA SER A 294 -14.09 10.34 -4.94
C SER A 294 -13.77 9.69 -6.30
N THR A 295 -14.02 10.38 -7.43
CA THR A 295 -13.75 9.92 -8.81
C THR A 295 -12.27 9.83 -9.17
N TRP A 296 -11.40 10.65 -8.57
CA TRP A 296 -9.96 10.52 -8.78
C TRP A 296 -9.32 9.56 -7.77
N SER A 297 -9.86 9.43 -6.56
CA SER A 297 -9.37 8.46 -5.59
C SER A 297 -9.57 7.00 -6.02
N THR A 298 -10.58 6.69 -6.83
CA THR A 298 -10.75 5.34 -7.44
C THR A 298 -9.58 4.96 -8.34
N LEU A 299 -8.98 5.94 -8.99
CA LEU A 299 -7.92 5.72 -9.97
C LEU A 299 -6.62 5.30 -9.27
N LEU A 300 -6.54 5.45 -7.95
CA LEU A 300 -5.41 4.99 -7.15
C LEU A 300 -5.44 3.48 -6.87
N ALA A 301 -6.54 2.80 -7.19
CA ALA A 301 -6.63 1.35 -7.12
C ALA A 301 -6.19 0.74 -8.46
N VAL A 302 -4.96 0.21 -8.48
CA VAL A 302 -4.30 -0.31 -9.68
C VAL A 302 -4.04 -1.80 -9.48
N ARG A 303 -4.19 -2.61 -10.53
CA ARG A 303 -3.84 -4.04 -10.46
C ARG A 303 -2.34 -4.21 -10.24
N GLY A 304 -1.97 -4.97 -9.21
CA GLY A 304 -0.59 -5.42 -8.97
C GLY A 304 -0.25 -6.65 -9.81
N VAL A 305 1.02 -7.03 -9.83
CA VAL A 305 1.46 -8.34 -10.36
C VAL A 305 1.47 -9.36 -9.22
N ARG A 306 1.13 -10.62 -9.53
CA ARG A 306 0.97 -11.70 -8.55
C ARG A 306 2.19 -11.89 -7.66
N ARG A 307 3.39 -11.77 -8.23
CA ARG A 307 4.68 -11.86 -7.51
C ARG A 307 4.79 -10.95 -6.29
N LEU A 308 4.09 -9.81 -6.27
CA LEU A 308 4.17 -8.88 -5.13
C LEU A 308 3.61 -9.46 -3.83
N ILE A 309 2.75 -10.48 -3.92
CA ILE A 309 2.17 -11.16 -2.76
C ILE A 309 3.27 -11.87 -1.95
N ASP A 310 4.31 -12.35 -2.63
CA ASP A 310 5.41 -13.09 -2.02
C ASP A 310 6.51 -12.17 -1.45
N LEU A 311 6.36 -10.84 -1.60
CA LEU A 311 7.36 -9.87 -1.15
C LEU A 311 6.99 -9.24 0.19
N ASP A 312 7.97 -9.17 1.09
CA ASP A 312 7.84 -8.58 2.40
C ASP A 312 8.63 -7.27 2.55
N SER A 313 8.65 -6.71 3.77
CA SER A 313 9.37 -5.47 4.03
C SER A 313 10.88 -5.56 3.77
N SER A 314 11.50 -6.73 3.93
CA SER A 314 12.95 -6.93 3.75
C SER A 314 13.35 -6.75 2.29
N ASN A 315 12.53 -7.24 1.36
CA ASN A 315 12.79 -7.11 -0.08
C ASN A 315 12.84 -5.66 -0.56
N TYR A 316 12.07 -4.77 0.08
CA TYR A 316 12.03 -3.35 -0.28
C TYR A 316 13.02 -2.50 0.51
N ARG A 317 13.19 -2.83 1.80
CA ARG A 317 13.91 -2.00 2.75
C ARG A 317 15.43 -2.19 2.68
N GLY A 318 15.89 -3.40 2.42
CA GLY A 318 17.31 -3.74 2.46
C GLY A 318 17.97 -3.40 3.81
N GLU A 319 19.25 -3.04 3.79
CA GLU A 319 20.07 -2.71 4.97
C GLU A 319 19.88 -1.26 5.46
N SER A 320 18.64 -0.81 5.65
CA SER A 320 18.38 0.56 6.13
C SER A 320 18.73 0.75 7.62
N ALA A 321 18.88 1.99 8.07
CA ALA A 321 19.13 2.32 9.47
C ALA A 321 18.02 1.83 10.42
N GLN A 322 18.41 1.46 11.65
CA GLN A 322 17.50 1.02 12.72
C GLN A 322 16.56 2.12 13.21
N TYR A 323 16.85 3.39 12.91
CA TYR A 323 15.98 4.51 13.25
C TYR A 323 14.63 4.47 12.53
N LEU A 324 14.61 3.97 11.29
CA LEU A 324 13.39 3.78 10.52
C LEU A 324 12.54 2.67 11.18
N CYS A 325 11.29 3.00 11.52
CA CYS A 325 10.40 2.03 12.15
C CYS A 325 9.83 1.06 11.12
N ASN A 326 9.99 -0.24 11.36
CA ASN A 326 9.51 -1.29 10.47
C ASN A 326 7.99 -1.19 10.29
N TRP A 327 7.23 -0.87 11.34
CA TRP A 327 5.78 -0.68 11.21
C TRP A 327 5.41 0.54 10.37
N ALA A 328 6.13 1.66 10.53
CA ALA A 328 5.88 2.87 9.73
C ALA A 328 6.18 2.60 8.25
N PHE A 329 7.27 1.88 7.98
CA PHE A 329 7.61 1.44 6.63
C PHE A 329 6.59 0.44 6.08
N GLU A 330 6.11 -0.50 6.90
CA GLU A 330 5.11 -1.48 6.48
C GLU A 330 3.77 -0.83 6.12
N LEU A 331 3.32 0.16 6.90
CA LEU A 331 2.13 0.97 6.58
C LEU A 331 2.30 1.70 5.24
N LEU A 332 3.50 2.21 4.97
CA LEU A 332 3.82 2.87 3.71
C LEU A 332 3.83 1.87 2.54
N ARG A 333 4.49 0.72 2.70
CA ARG A 333 4.66 -0.32 1.68
C ARG A 333 3.35 -0.98 1.28
N THR A 334 2.50 -1.27 2.26
CA THR A 334 1.20 -1.95 2.05
C THR A 334 0.06 -1.03 1.63
N SER A 335 0.34 0.26 1.45
CA SER A 335 -0.62 1.19 0.87
C SER A 335 -0.93 0.83 -0.58
N ARG A 336 -2.19 0.96 -1.00
CA ARG A 336 -2.63 0.60 -2.37
C ARG A 336 -1.90 1.33 -3.50
N THR A 337 -1.35 2.51 -3.22
CA THR A 337 -0.59 3.31 -4.18
C THR A 337 0.90 3.01 -4.17
N SER A 338 1.35 2.12 -3.29
CA SER A 338 2.75 1.76 -3.10
C SER A 338 3.17 0.50 -3.86
N LEU A 339 2.26 -0.07 -4.65
CA LEU A 339 2.48 -1.29 -5.43
C LEU A 339 3.74 -1.19 -6.29
N ALA A 340 4.74 -2.00 -5.97
CA ALA A 340 6.03 -2.06 -6.64
C ALA A 340 6.74 -0.71 -6.81
N LEU A 341 6.46 0.28 -5.95
CA LEU A 341 7.13 1.57 -5.99
C LEU A 341 8.54 1.48 -5.40
N ASP A 342 9.41 2.35 -5.88
CA ASP A 342 10.81 2.41 -5.46
C ASP A 342 10.98 3.22 -4.18
N PHE A 343 11.41 2.55 -3.10
CA PHE A 343 11.68 3.19 -1.81
C PHE A 343 13.14 3.58 -1.61
N ARG A 344 14.06 3.19 -2.52
CA ARG A 344 15.51 3.32 -2.29
C ARG A 344 15.93 4.76 -2.01
N ARG A 345 15.41 5.72 -2.80
CA ARG A 345 15.71 7.14 -2.58
C ARG A 345 15.12 7.66 -1.27
N MET A 346 13.89 7.27 -0.95
CA MET A 346 13.21 7.67 0.29
C MET A 346 14.02 7.22 1.51
N ILE A 347 14.40 5.94 1.54
CA ILE A 347 15.20 5.32 2.59
C ILE A 347 16.58 5.97 2.67
N ALA A 348 17.28 6.14 1.54
CA ALA A 348 18.61 6.75 1.54
C ALA A 348 18.62 8.18 2.11
N LEU A 349 17.60 8.99 1.79
CA LEU A 349 17.46 10.35 2.32
C LEU A 349 17.10 10.35 3.82
N PHE A 350 16.27 9.41 4.25
CA PHE A 350 15.91 9.25 5.65
C PHE A 350 17.12 8.81 6.48
N ASP A 351 17.85 7.81 5.99
CA ASP A 351 19.02 7.24 6.63
C ASP A 351 20.16 8.25 6.68
N ASP A 352 20.45 9.00 5.61
CA ASP A 352 21.51 10.02 5.67
C ASP A 352 21.24 11.09 6.74
N HIS A 353 19.97 11.43 6.97
CA HIS A 353 19.56 12.39 8.01
C HIS A 353 19.60 11.79 9.42
N PHE A 354 19.36 10.49 9.59
CA PHE A 354 19.24 9.82 10.90
C PHE A 354 20.30 8.74 11.19
N LYS A 355 21.34 8.60 10.36
CA LYS A 355 22.37 7.55 10.48
C LYS A 355 23.07 7.47 11.83
N ASP A 356 23.17 8.61 12.52
CA ASP A 356 23.83 8.72 13.83
C ASP A 356 22.87 8.45 15.00
N LEU A 357 21.62 8.06 14.74
CA LEU A 357 20.61 7.80 15.76
C LEU A 357 20.24 6.31 15.84
N ASP A 358 20.12 5.83 17.07
CA ASP A 358 19.72 4.46 17.38
C ASP A 358 18.23 4.20 17.17
N GLY A 359 17.87 2.94 16.93
CA GLY A 359 16.49 2.51 16.90
C GLY A 359 15.78 2.84 18.21
N ARG A 360 14.57 3.40 18.10
CA ARG A 360 13.80 3.91 19.26
C ARG A 360 12.45 3.22 19.45
N CYS A 361 12.24 2.10 18.76
CA CYS A 361 10.98 1.39 18.78
C CYS A 361 10.80 0.56 20.06
N ILE A 362 11.90 0.09 20.65
CA ILE A 362 11.92 -0.80 21.82
C ILE A 362 12.64 -0.07 22.97
N LYS A 363 11.99 0.06 24.14
CA LYS A 363 12.57 0.77 25.27
C LYS A 363 13.79 0.03 25.83
N GLY A 364 14.91 0.74 25.94
CA GLY A 364 16.17 0.18 26.45
C GLY A 364 16.93 -0.67 25.43
N SER A 365 16.62 -0.52 24.15
CA SER A 365 17.29 -1.20 23.03
C SER A 365 17.42 -0.22 21.86
N ASP A 366 18.45 -0.42 21.05
CA ASP A 366 18.76 0.37 19.85
C ASP A 366 18.13 -0.22 18.58
N LEU A 367 17.19 -1.17 18.76
CA LEU A 367 16.55 -1.91 17.69
C LEU A 367 15.21 -1.29 17.26
N SER A 368 14.92 -1.46 15.98
CA SER A 368 13.58 -1.23 15.42
C SER A 368 12.60 -2.34 15.86
N CYS A 369 11.29 -2.06 15.82
CA CYS A 369 10.28 -3.09 16.07
C CYS A 369 10.28 -4.11 14.93
N LYS A 370 9.64 -5.28 15.10
CA LYS A 370 9.56 -6.27 14.01
C LYS A 370 8.82 -5.74 12.77
N GLY A 371 7.79 -4.91 12.96
CA GLY A 371 6.97 -4.35 11.87
C GLY A 371 5.79 -5.23 11.47
N ASP A 372 5.57 -6.33 12.18
CA ASP A 372 4.42 -7.21 12.09
C ASP A 372 3.12 -6.57 12.63
N LEU A 373 3.26 -5.72 13.65
CA LEU A 373 2.19 -5.16 14.48
C LEU A 373 2.52 -3.72 14.88
N ALA A 374 1.53 -2.84 14.96
CA ALA A 374 1.74 -1.52 15.60
C ALA A 374 2.10 -1.71 17.08
N GLU A 375 1.45 -2.64 17.77
CA GLU A 375 1.66 -2.93 19.19
C GLU A 375 3.08 -3.43 19.51
N SER A 376 3.80 -4.01 18.54
CA SER A 376 5.20 -4.41 18.73
C SER A 376 6.15 -3.21 18.80
N CYS A 377 5.68 -2.02 18.44
CA CYS A 377 6.42 -0.78 18.55
C CYS A 377 5.96 0.03 19.78
N GLN A 378 6.84 0.13 20.77
CA GLN A 378 6.56 0.84 22.03
C GLN A 378 6.45 2.36 21.86
N ARG A 379 6.76 2.90 20.67
CA ARG A 379 6.44 4.30 20.30
C ARG A 379 4.94 4.58 20.32
N PHE A 380 4.09 3.57 20.08
CA PHE A 380 2.64 3.72 20.01
C PHE A 380 1.93 3.45 21.33
N THR A 381 2.51 2.59 22.18
CA THR A 381 1.86 2.05 23.39
C THR A 381 2.30 2.72 24.69
N SER A 382 3.38 3.52 24.70
CA SER A 382 3.97 4.11 25.92
C SER A 382 3.68 5.60 26.16
N ALA A 383 2.63 6.16 25.55
CA ALA A 383 2.38 7.60 25.49
C ALA A 383 2.19 8.29 26.86
N GLU A 384 1.43 7.70 27.79
CA GLU A 384 1.11 8.35 29.08
C GLU A 384 2.34 8.57 29.98
N ALA A 385 3.34 7.69 29.88
CA ALA A 385 4.56 7.77 30.69
C ALA A 385 5.43 9.01 30.41
N LYS A 386 5.15 9.74 29.31
CA LYS A 386 5.90 10.94 28.90
C LYS A 386 5.09 12.23 29.03
N SER A 387 3.91 12.21 29.65
CA SER A 387 3.06 13.41 29.80
C SER A 387 3.84 14.61 30.34
N GLN A 388 3.79 15.72 29.59
CA GLN A 388 4.48 16.98 29.89
C GLN A 388 6.00 16.85 30.16
N SER A 389 6.70 15.93 29.48
CA SER A 389 8.17 15.83 29.49
C SER A 389 8.86 16.69 28.42
N ALA A 390 8.10 17.21 27.44
CA ALA A 390 8.64 18.07 26.40
C ALA A 390 8.79 19.52 26.88
N HIS A 391 9.83 20.19 26.42
CA HIS A 391 10.10 21.60 26.72
C HIS A 391 10.53 22.33 25.44
N ALA A 392 10.40 23.66 25.43
CA ALA A 392 11.00 24.47 24.37
C ALA A 392 12.52 24.28 24.37
N THR A 393 13.16 24.36 23.21
CA THR A 393 14.62 24.17 23.04
C THR A 393 15.46 25.15 23.87
N THR A 394 14.90 26.33 24.20
CA THR A 394 15.54 27.35 25.03
C THR A 394 15.32 27.16 26.54
N CYS A 395 14.62 26.10 26.96
CA CYS A 395 14.31 25.81 28.36
C CYS A 395 15.25 24.74 28.93
N ASP A 396 15.62 24.88 30.21
CA ASP A 396 16.47 23.94 30.94
C ASP A 396 15.73 22.68 31.45
N GLY A 397 14.46 22.51 31.06
CA GLY A 397 13.62 21.38 31.47
C GLY A 397 13.02 21.49 32.87
N ARG A 398 13.18 22.62 33.57
CA ARG A 398 12.73 22.78 34.97
C ARG A 398 11.66 23.86 35.16
N CYS A 399 11.08 24.35 34.07
CA CYS A 399 10.04 25.37 34.14
C CYS A 399 8.76 24.87 34.84
N SER A 400 8.01 25.78 35.46
CA SER A 400 6.73 25.45 36.06
C SER A 400 5.66 25.12 35.01
N ARG A 401 4.58 24.49 35.46
CA ARG A 401 3.39 24.23 34.65
C ARG A 401 2.33 25.30 34.91
N ILE A 402 1.72 25.81 33.85
CA ILE A 402 0.56 26.70 33.91
C ILE A 402 -0.71 25.85 33.81
N ARG A 403 -1.56 25.92 34.83
CA ARG A 403 -2.83 25.16 34.92
C ARG A 403 -3.98 25.93 34.30
N TRP A 404 -5.04 25.22 33.94
CA TRP A 404 -6.26 25.86 33.47
C TRP A 404 -7.02 26.64 34.54
N SER A 405 -7.76 27.67 34.10
CA SER A 405 -8.83 28.28 34.88
C SER A 405 -10.15 27.58 34.56
N GLU A 406 -10.56 26.64 35.42
CA GLU A 406 -11.83 25.90 35.26
C GLU A 406 -13.03 26.86 35.16
N ALA A 407 -13.03 27.92 35.97
CA ALA A 407 -14.09 28.93 35.94
C ALA A 407 -14.15 29.68 34.60
N ALA A 408 -13.01 29.98 33.97
CA ALA A 408 -12.97 30.57 32.63
C ALA A 408 -13.42 29.56 31.56
N TYR A 409 -12.99 28.31 31.68
CA TYR A 409 -13.37 27.23 30.76
C TYR A 409 -14.88 27.00 30.75
N ARG A 410 -15.51 26.84 31.92
CA ARG A 410 -16.96 26.60 32.05
C ARG A 410 -17.81 27.79 31.59
N LYS A 411 -17.29 29.03 31.69
CA LYS A 411 -17.96 30.23 31.17
C LYS A 411 -17.82 30.39 29.66
N CYS A 412 -16.81 29.77 29.06
CA CYS A 412 -16.56 29.86 27.63
C CYS A 412 -17.51 28.94 26.84
N ALA A 413 -18.00 29.44 25.70
CA ALA A 413 -18.80 28.64 24.78
C ALA A 413 -17.92 27.62 24.03
N SER A 414 -18.45 26.42 23.78
CA SER A 414 -17.79 25.42 22.92
C SER A 414 -17.88 25.81 21.43
N PRO A 415 -16.89 25.47 20.58
CA PRO A 415 -15.60 24.84 20.90
C PRO A 415 -14.66 25.81 21.63
N ARG A 416 -13.85 25.33 22.58
CA ARG A 416 -13.00 26.17 23.45
C ARG A 416 -11.54 26.08 23.04
N ALA A 417 -10.85 27.22 22.97
CA ALA A 417 -9.42 27.34 22.71
C ALA A 417 -8.76 28.25 23.75
N VAL A 418 -7.45 28.10 23.95
CA VAL A 418 -6.66 28.89 24.91
C VAL A 418 -6.39 30.27 24.31
N LEU A 419 -6.55 31.33 25.10
CA LEU A 419 -6.11 32.69 24.72
C LEU A 419 -4.59 32.72 24.60
N ALA A 420 -4.08 33.23 23.49
CA ALA A 420 -2.65 33.39 23.25
C ALA A 420 -2.08 34.61 23.99
N ASP A 421 -2.18 34.60 25.33
CA ASP A 421 -1.71 35.66 26.21
C ASP A 421 -0.84 35.10 27.34
N GLU A 422 0.40 35.57 27.39
CA GLU A 422 1.41 35.18 28.39
C GLU A 422 1.26 35.94 29.73
N SER A 423 0.36 36.92 29.81
CA SER A 423 0.20 37.79 31.00
C SER A 423 -0.48 37.10 32.18
N HIS A 424 -1.19 35.99 31.93
CA HIS A 424 -1.99 35.30 32.92
C HIS A 424 -1.21 34.19 33.65
N SER A 425 -1.50 34.02 34.95
CA SER A 425 -0.93 32.94 35.77
C SER A 425 -1.65 31.59 35.61
N THR A 426 -2.74 31.56 34.85
CA THR A 426 -3.53 30.36 34.50
C THR A 426 -3.98 30.46 33.06
N LEU A 427 -4.32 29.34 32.43
CA LEU A 427 -4.86 29.34 31.06
C LEU A 427 -6.31 29.86 31.06
N HIS A 428 -6.56 30.88 30.25
CA HIS A 428 -7.88 31.42 29.97
C HIS A 428 -8.36 30.97 28.59
N TYR A 429 -9.68 30.94 28.40
CA TYR A 429 -10.30 30.35 27.22
C TYR A 429 -11.21 31.33 26.51
N ALA A 430 -11.23 31.21 25.19
CA ALA A 430 -12.20 31.85 24.30
C ALA A 430 -12.76 30.81 23.31
N LYS A 431 -13.82 31.19 22.59
CA LYS A 431 -14.41 30.31 21.59
C LYS A 431 -13.43 30.16 20.42
N ALA A 432 -13.17 28.93 19.98
CA ALA A 432 -12.38 28.66 18.79
C ALA A 432 -13.06 29.27 17.55
N SER A 433 -12.26 29.74 16.60
CA SER A 433 -12.73 30.45 15.40
C SER A 433 -11.70 30.36 14.26
N SER A 434 -11.98 31.04 13.16
CA SER A 434 -11.03 31.25 12.05
C SER A 434 -9.78 32.07 12.41
N ASN A 435 -9.64 32.50 13.68
CA ASN A 435 -8.43 33.11 14.23
C ASN A 435 -7.72 32.17 15.25
N THR A 436 -8.07 30.89 15.25
CA THR A 436 -7.44 29.87 16.10
C THR A 436 -6.33 29.14 15.35
N MET A 437 -5.22 28.87 16.04
CA MET A 437 -4.18 27.94 15.63
C MET A 437 -4.41 26.58 16.31
N ALA A 438 -4.79 25.56 15.55
CA ALA A 438 -4.87 24.19 16.07
C ALA A 438 -3.49 23.53 16.04
N ILE A 439 -3.14 22.80 17.10
CA ILE A 439 -1.86 22.09 17.21
C ILE A 439 -2.16 20.59 17.22
N SER A 440 -1.76 19.93 16.13
CA SER A 440 -1.77 18.49 15.98
C SER A 440 -0.40 17.94 16.39
N HIS A 441 -0.34 17.16 17.46
CA HIS A 441 0.92 16.75 18.08
C HIS A 441 0.92 15.27 18.46
N VAL A 442 2.12 14.72 18.68
CA VAL A 442 2.28 13.33 19.12
C VAL A 442 2.42 13.25 20.64
N TRP A 443 1.47 12.59 21.31
CA TRP A 443 1.48 12.43 22.77
C TRP A 443 2.79 11.85 23.32
N SER A 444 3.31 10.80 22.67
CA SER A 444 4.54 10.11 23.09
C SER A 444 5.82 10.92 22.88
N HIS A 445 5.74 12.11 22.27
CA HIS A 445 6.85 13.08 22.21
C HIS A 445 6.87 14.00 23.44
N GLY A 446 5.96 13.81 24.38
CA GLY A 446 6.03 14.40 25.72
C GLY A 446 5.18 15.65 25.92
N GLN A 447 4.27 15.94 25.00
CA GLN A 447 3.35 17.08 25.11
C GLN A 447 1.91 16.67 25.47
N GLY A 448 1.65 15.37 25.64
CA GLY A 448 0.37 14.87 26.13
C GLY A 448 0.07 15.33 27.55
N GLY A 449 -1.17 15.15 28.00
CA GLY A 449 -1.62 15.49 29.35
C GLY A 449 -3.06 15.99 29.39
N ARG A 450 -3.37 16.71 30.47
CA ARG A 450 -4.69 17.29 30.72
C ARG A 450 -4.61 18.74 31.22
N PRO A 451 -5.66 19.55 31.00
CA PRO A 451 -5.72 20.93 31.50
C PRO A 451 -5.47 21.04 33.01
N GLU A 452 -5.90 20.03 33.77
CA GLU A 452 -5.74 19.88 35.22
C GLU A 452 -4.28 19.68 35.64
N ASP A 453 -3.49 18.94 34.85
CA ASP A 453 -2.05 18.74 35.05
C ASP A 453 -1.25 20.01 34.74
N GLY A 454 -1.80 20.84 33.84
CA GLY A 454 -1.18 22.03 33.30
C GLY A 454 -0.15 21.74 32.21
N ILE A 455 0.16 22.77 31.43
CA ILE A 455 1.17 22.72 30.37
C ILE A 455 2.47 23.37 30.83
N ASN A 456 3.63 22.88 30.39
CA ASN A 456 4.91 23.54 30.67
C ASN A 456 4.88 25.00 30.17
N ILE A 457 5.22 25.97 31.03
CA ILE A 457 5.09 27.41 30.70
C ILE A 457 5.91 27.81 29.47
N CYS A 458 7.08 27.18 29.28
CA CYS A 458 7.90 27.41 28.08
C CYS A 458 7.19 27.00 26.78
N LEU A 459 6.36 25.94 26.80
CA LEU A 459 5.55 25.52 25.66
C LEU A 459 4.38 26.46 25.44
N HIS A 460 3.71 26.91 26.50
CA HIS A 460 2.67 27.94 26.40
C HIS A 460 3.21 29.22 25.73
N GLN A 461 4.35 29.73 26.19
CA GLN A 461 5.02 30.90 25.59
C GLN A 461 5.44 30.65 24.13
N ARG A 462 5.92 29.44 23.81
CA ARG A 462 6.22 29.05 22.43
C ARG A 462 4.95 29.12 21.55
N TYR A 463 3.83 28.59 22.03
CA TYR A 463 2.56 28.61 21.29
C TYR A 463 1.93 29.99 21.19
N CYS A 464 2.06 30.86 22.20
CA CYS A 464 1.63 32.25 22.11
C CYS A 464 2.43 33.02 21.03
N ARG A 465 3.74 32.82 20.98
CA ARG A 465 4.60 33.43 19.94
C ARG A 465 4.27 32.91 18.53
N LEU A 466 4.07 31.60 18.38
CA LEU A 466 3.65 30.99 17.12
C LEU A 466 2.24 31.46 16.68
N ALA A 467 1.28 31.52 17.61
CA ALA A 467 -0.05 32.05 17.32
C ALA A 467 0.05 33.51 16.85
N SER A 468 0.83 34.33 17.56
CA SER A 468 1.05 35.73 17.20
C SER A 468 1.70 35.90 15.82
N SER A 469 2.73 35.10 15.49
CA SER A 469 3.41 35.18 14.19
C SER A 469 2.52 34.74 13.03
N LEU A 470 1.58 33.85 13.29
CA LEU A 470 0.57 33.39 12.32
C LEU A 470 -0.71 34.24 12.34
N GLY A 471 -0.76 35.30 13.17
CA GLY A 471 -1.91 36.19 13.31
C GLY A 471 -3.15 35.47 13.84
N CYS A 472 -2.97 34.62 14.85
CA CYS A 472 -4.01 33.92 15.61
C CYS A 472 -4.10 34.52 17.01
N GLU A 473 -5.33 34.61 17.54
CA GLU A 473 -5.61 35.15 18.89
C GLU A 473 -5.71 34.04 19.94
N THR A 474 -5.96 32.82 19.48
CA THR A 474 -6.12 31.64 20.33
C THR A 474 -5.35 30.47 19.73
N TYR A 475 -4.99 29.51 20.58
CA TYR A 475 -4.47 28.22 20.13
C TYR A 475 -5.24 27.08 20.78
N TRP A 476 -5.33 25.96 20.06
CA TRP A 476 -5.92 24.73 20.56
C TRP A 476 -4.89 23.62 20.60
N ILE A 477 -4.79 22.96 21.74
CA ILE A 477 -4.08 21.69 21.91
C ILE A 477 -4.89 20.88 22.91
N ASP A 478 -5.09 19.60 22.60
CA ASP A 478 -5.90 18.69 23.41
C ASP A 478 -5.51 18.66 24.89
N SER A 479 -4.22 18.74 25.20
CA SER A 479 -3.64 18.68 26.54
C SER A 479 -3.97 19.92 27.38
N ALA A 480 -4.43 21.00 26.74
CA ALA A 480 -4.94 22.19 27.39
C ALA A 480 -6.45 22.39 27.22
N CYS A 481 -7.11 21.66 26.31
CA CYS A 481 -8.51 21.90 25.97
C CYS A 481 -9.46 20.70 26.20
N ILE A 482 -8.94 19.53 26.56
CA ILE A 482 -9.76 18.34 26.82
C ILE A 482 -9.59 17.91 28.29
N PRO A 483 -10.52 18.28 29.18
CA PRO A 483 -10.46 17.96 30.61
C PRO A 483 -10.76 16.49 30.91
N ASP A 484 -10.58 16.12 32.18
CA ASP A 484 -10.92 14.79 32.70
C ASP A 484 -12.40 14.67 33.08
N ASP A 485 -13.08 15.79 33.36
CA ASP A 485 -14.54 15.82 33.60
C ASP A 485 -15.27 15.11 32.43
N PRO A 486 -16.03 14.02 32.68
CA PRO A 486 -16.59 13.20 31.61
C PRO A 486 -17.54 13.94 30.66
N GLN A 487 -18.26 14.95 31.16
CA GLN A 487 -19.22 15.72 30.38
C GLN A 487 -18.50 16.74 29.52
N LEU A 488 -17.58 17.51 30.11
CA LEU A 488 -16.76 18.49 29.38
C LEU A 488 -15.84 17.81 28.37
N ARG A 489 -15.31 16.63 28.70
CA ARG A 489 -14.51 15.80 27.80
C ARG A 489 -15.32 15.38 26.58
N LYS A 490 -16.54 14.88 26.81
CA LYS A 490 -17.44 14.49 25.71
C LYS A 490 -17.75 15.69 24.81
N GLU A 491 -18.09 16.83 25.39
CA GLU A 491 -18.35 18.07 24.66
C GLU A 491 -17.14 18.51 23.83
N ALA A 492 -15.94 18.50 24.40
CA ALA A 492 -14.70 18.88 23.71
C ALA A 492 -14.39 17.94 22.53
N ILE A 493 -14.48 16.62 22.74
CA ILE A 493 -14.22 15.61 21.69
C ILE A 493 -15.22 15.76 20.53
N MET A 494 -16.50 16.01 20.82
CA MET A 494 -17.52 16.21 19.79
C MET A 494 -17.22 17.41 18.87
N THR A 495 -16.46 18.39 19.34
CA THR A 495 -16.10 19.58 18.56
C THR A 495 -14.74 19.51 17.87
N ILE A 496 -13.99 18.41 17.98
CA ILE A 496 -12.65 18.28 17.37
C ILE A 496 -12.69 18.52 15.86
N ASN A 497 -13.68 17.98 15.16
CA ASN A 497 -13.83 18.20 13.72
C ASN A 497 -13.96 19.69 13.40
N ASP A 498 -14.77 20.43 14.17
CA ASP A 498 -14.98 21.86 13.96
C ASP A 498 -13.70 22.65 14.25
N ILE A 499 -12.96 22.28 15.29
CA ILE A 499 -11.71 22.95 15.66
C ILE A 499 -10.69 22.84 14.55
N PHE A 500 -10.43 21.64 14.02
CA PHE A 500 -9.44 21.48 12.97
C PHE A 500 -9.91 22.03 11.62
N ARG A 501 -11.20 21.90 11.29
CA ARG A 501 -11.78 22.43 10.05
C ARG A 501 -11.81 23.96 10.03
N ASP A 502 -12.22 24.58 11.13
CA ASP A 502 -12.51 26.01 11.16
C ASP A 502 -11.31 26.85 11.66
N SER A 503 -10.23 26.21 12.13
CA SER A 503 -9.00 26.90 12.53
C SER A 503 -8.28 27.52 11.32
N LYS A 504 -7.61 28.66 11.56
CA LYS A 504 -6.82 29.35 10.53
C LYS A 504 -5.68 28.49 9.99
N VAL A 505 -5.08 27.71 10.89
CA VAL A 505 -3.88 26.92 10.64
C VAL A 505 -3.87 25.72 11.56
N THR A 506 -3.51 24.57 11.01
CA THR A 506 -3.19 23.35 11.77
C THR A 506 -1.68 23.15 11.76
N ILE A 507 -1.04 23.30 12.91
CA ILE A 507 0.40 23.08 13.10
C ILE A 507 0.65 21.61 13.43
N VAL A 508 1.49 20.95 12.64
CA VAL A 508 2.00 19.61 12.91
C VAL A 508 3.26 19.73 13.77
N SER A 509 3.20 19.26 15.01
CA SER A 509 4.32 19.19 15.93
C SER A 509 4.75 17.74 16.13
N ASP A 510 5.72 17.31 15.32
CA ASP A 510 6.41 16.02 15.41
C ASP A 510 7.90 16.24 15.70
N GLN A 511 8.51 15.41 16.55
CA GLN A 511 9.92 15.55 16.93
C GLN A 511 10.88 15.38 15.74
N ASP A 512 10.57 14.48 14.80
CA ASP A 512 11.44 14.21 13.65
C ASP A 512 11.39 15.36 12.65
N LEU A 513 10.20 15.88 12.38
CA LEU A 513 10.00 17.02 11.49
C LEU A 513 10.68 18.28 12.05
N GLN A 514 10.64 18.46 13.37
CA GLN A 514 11.31 19.56 14.06
C GLN A 514 12.85 19.44 14.09
N SER A 515 13.42 18.30 13.67
CA SER A 515 14.88 18.15 13.53
C SER A 515 15.42 18.77 12.24
N LYS A 516 14.57 19.09 11.26
CA LYS A 516 14.98 19.65 9.96
C LYS A 516 14.77 21.16 9.92
N ALA A 517 15.82 21.90 9.57
CA ALA A 517 15.72 23.33 9.28
C ALA A 517 15.16 23.58 7.87
N VAL A 518 14.37 24.64 7.72
CA VAL A 518 13.65 25.01 6.49
C VAL A 518 14.06 26.36 5.88
N THR A 519 15.14 26.97 6.36
CA THR A 519 15.69 28.19 5.78
C THR A 519 16.50 27.86 4.52
N GLY A 520 16.13 28.44 3.36
CA GLY A 520 16.90 28.27 2.12
C GLY A 520 16.85 26.88 1.48
N LEU A 521 15.73 26.16 1.62
CA LEU A 521 15.55 24.76 1.20
C LEU A 521 15.90 24.49 -0.27
N SER A 522 16.86 23.59 -0.48
CA SER A 522 17.10 22.91 -1.76
C SER A 522 16.04 21.84 -2.04
N THR A 523 16.01 21.30 -3.26
CA THR A 523 15.16 20.15 -3.61
C THR A 523 15.45 18.95 -2.71
N ASN A 524 16.73 18.65 -2.46
CA ASN A 524 17.14 17.55 -1.61
C ASN A 524 16.62 17.72 -0.17
N ASP A 525 16.64 18.94 0.36
CA ASP A 525 16.11 19.21 1.69
C ASP A 525 14.60 18.97 1.79
N LEU A 526 13.83 19.31 0.75
CA LEU A 526 12.39 19.05 0.69
C LEU A 526 12.10 17.56 0.59
N GLU A 527 12.87 16.85 -0.23
CA GLU A 527 12.77 15.40 -0.36
C GLU A 527 13.09 14.70 0.96
N THR A 528 14.14 15.12 1.68
CA THR A 528 14.43 14.63 3.03
C THR A 528 13.27 14.93 3.98
N LEU A 529 12.75 16.17 4.01
CA LEU A 529 11.61 16.54 4.86
C LEU A 529 10.39 15.65 4.57
N PHE A 530 10.15 15.36 3.30
CA PHE A 530 9.06 14.52 2.84
C PHE A 530 9.26 13.05 3.22
N SER A 531 10.46 12.49 3.06
CA SER A 531 10.80 11.15 3.55
C SER A 531 10.56 11.02 5.05
N ILE A 532 10.93 12.04 5.84
CA ILE A 532 10.63 12.10 7.27
C ILE A 532 9.13 12.10 7.50
N LEU A 533 8.36 12.95 6.79
CA LEU A 533 6.90 13.04 6.93
C LEU A 533 6.20 11.69 6.71
N LEU A 534 6.64 10.90 5.72
CA LEU A 534 6.04 9.60 5.42
C LEU A 534 6.25 8.56 6.53
N ALA A 535 7.34 8.64 7.29
CA ALA A 535 7.71 7.66 8.31
C ALA A 535 7.64 8.19 9.76
N CYS A 536 7.33 9.47 9.95
CA CYS A 536 7.28 10.10 11.27
C CYS A 536 6.12 9.57 12.10
N ASP A 537 6.19 9.81 13.41
CA ASP A 537 5.19 9.36 14.35
C ASP A 537 3.80 9.98 14.07
N TRP A 538 3.76 11.24 13.68
CA TRP A 538 2.51 11.90 13.30
C TRP A 538 1.82 11.23 12.11
N GLY A 539 2.59 10.78 11.10
CA GLY A 539 2.06 10.25 9.85
C GLY A 539 1.38 8.87 9.96
N VAL A 540 1.51 8.16 11.08
CA VAL A 540 1.13 6.75 11.23
C VAL A 540 0.04 6.48 12.29
N ARG A 541 -0.42 7.51 13.01
CA ARG A 541 -1.42 7.39 14.10
C ARG A 541 -2.83 7.72 13.61
N ALA A 542 -3.82 7.17 14.31
CA ALA A 542 -5.24 7.33 13.96
C ALA A 542 -5.77 8.75 14.25
N TRP A 543 -5.46 9.31 15.44
CA TRP A 543 -5.91 10.67 15.81
C TRP A 543 -5.33 11.73 14.88
N THR A 544 -4.02 11.72 14.66
CA THR A 544 -3.34 12.68 13.79
C THR A 544 -3.81 12.60 12.34
N MET A 545 -4.22 11.41 11.87
CA MET A 545 -4.87 11.28 10.56
C MET A 545 -6.20 12.03 10.50
N LEU A 546 -7.06 11.91 11.53
CA LEU A 546 -8.31 12.67 11.59
C LEU A 546 -8.03 14.18 11.59
N GLU A 547 -7.05 14.61 12.39
CA GLU A 547 -6.64 16.01 12.47
C GLU A 547 -6.14 16.53 11.12
N ALA A 548 -5.40 15.71 10.37
CA ALA A 548 -4.97 16.01 9.01
C ALA A 548 -6.15 16.11 8.01
N ILE A 549 -7.08 15.15 8.06
CA ILE A 549 -8.25 15.13 7.16
C ILE A 549 -9.13 16.36 7.41
N ARG A 550 -9.30 16.78 8.67
CA ARG A 550 -10.12 17.93 9.02
C ARG A 550 -9.41 19.27 8.85
N GLY A 551 -8.11 19.33 9.14
CA GLY A 551 -7.28 20.54 8.96
C GLY A 551 -6.75 20.76 7.54
N ASN A 552 -7.15 19.91 6.59
CA ASN A 552 -6.61 19.73 5.24
C ASN A 552 -6.30 21.02 4.48
N GLU A 553 -7.11 22.07 4.64
CA GLU A 553 -6.96 23.33 3.89
C GLU A 553 -5.74 24.18 4.30
N SER A 554 -5.22 24.01 5.53
CA SER A 554 -4.20 24.89 6.09
C SER A 554 -3.21 24.18 7.02
N ILE A 555 -2.72 23.00 6.61
CA ILE A 555 -1.69 22.28 7.37
C ILE A 555 -0.31 22.93 7.18
N HIS A 556 0.36 23.18 8.30
CA HIS A 556 1.72 23.69 8.37
C HIS A 556 2.58 22.75 9.22
N ILE A 557 3.73 22.36 8.72
CA ILE A 557 4.71 21.55 9.45
C ILE A 557 5.59 22.47 10.28
N LEU A 558 5.69 22.20 11.59
CA LEU A 558 6.65 22.86 12.47
C LEU A 558 8.02 22.20 12.31
N CYS A 559 9.00 23.00 11.94
CA CYS A 559 10.37 22.61 11.68
C CYS A 559 11.31 23.18 12.75
N ALA A 560 12.62 22.99 12.57
CA ALA A 560 13.61 23.56 13.48
C ALA A 560 13.46 25.10 13.58
N ASP A 561 13.88 25.66 14.72
CA ASP A 561 13.87 27.10 15.01
C ASP A 561 12.48 27.76 14.89
N ASP A 562 11.42 27.01 15.20
CA ASP A 562 10.03 27.45 15.14
C ASP A 562 9.60 27.97 13.77
N GLN A 563 10.32 27.58 12.71
CA GLN A 563 9.94 27.87 11.35
C GLN A 563 8.84 26.93 10.89
N THR A 564 7.99 27.39 9.99
CA THR A 564 6.90 26.58 9.44
C THR A 564 6.96 26.53 7.92
N ILE A 565 6.55 25.39 7.37
CA ILE A 565 6.32 25.21 5.94
C ILE A 565 4.90 24.69 5.71
N ARG A 566 4.19 25.30 4.75
CA ARG A 566 2.87 24.82 4.33
C ARG A 566 3.01 23.45 3.69
N LEU A 567 2.23 22.49 4.16
CA LEU A 567 2.28 21.12 3.65
C LEU A 567 2.04 21.09 2.14
N VAL A 568 1.00 21.77 1.65
CA VAL A 568 0.70 21.83 0.21
C VAL A 568 1.85 22.39 -0.63
N ASP A 569 2.62 23.34 -0.10
CA ASP A 569 3.76 23.92 -0.79
C ASP A 569 4.95 22.93 -0.82
N LEU A 570 5.17 22.17 0.27
CA LEU A 570 6.10 21.04 0.28
C LEU A 570 5.71 19.99 -0.77
N LEU A 571 4.46 19.50 -0.76
CA LEU A 571 4.02 18.43 -1.66
C LEU A 571 4.11 18.85 -3.13
N ARG A 572 3.70 20.08 -3.46
CA ARG A 572 3.79 20.60 -4.84
C ARG A 572 5.23 20.75 -5.31
N ARG A 573 6.16 21.19 -4.44
CA ARG A 573 7.58 21.29 -4.80
C ARG A 573 8.23 19.93 -4.96
N VAL A 574 7.93 18.95 -4.09
CA VAL A 574 8.41 17.56 -4.29
C VAL A 574 7.88 16.99 -5.60
N HIS A 575 6.60 17.20 -5.93
CA HIS A 575 6.01 16.73 -7.18
C HIS A 575 6.55 17.44 -8.43
N ASN A 576 6.85 18.74 -8.38
CA ASN A 576 7.37 19.49 -9.53
C ASN A 576 8.89 19.41 -9.71
N ASP A 577 9.64 19.34 -8.62
CA ASP A 577 11.09 19.53 -8.63
C ASP A 577 11.87 18.31 -8.12
N GLY A 578 11.27 17.49 -7.23
CA GLY A 578 11.90 16.32 -6.59
C GLY A 578 11.87 15.07 -7.47
N ALA A 579 12.47 13.97 -7.06
CA ALA A 579 12.45 12.74 -7.85
C ALA A 579 11.03 12.16 -7.97
N VAL A 580 10.74 11.50 -9.10
CA VAL A 580 9.39 11.00 -9.40
C VAL A 580 9.01 9.84 -8.49
N ASP A 581 9.96 8.97 -8.14
CA ASP A 581 9.79 7.90 -7.14
C ASP A 581 9.31 8.44 -5.79
N LEU A 582 9.80 9.60 -5.34
CA LEU A 582 9.26 10.27 -4.14
C LEU A 582 7.90 10.91 -4.39
N ALA A 583 7.74 11.60 -5.52
CA ALA A 583 6.48 12.26 -5.84
C ALA A 583 5.29 11.29 -5.87
N VAL A 584 5.49 10.06 -6.34
CA VAL A 584 4.41 9.06 -6.38
C VAL A 584 4.06 8.49 -5.02
N LEU A 585 5.00 8.50 -4.06
CA LEU A 585 4.73 8.09 -2.68
C LEU A 585 3.73 9.00 -1.97
N LEU A 586 3.46 10.20 -2.48
CA LEU A 586 2.36 11.05 -2.00
C LEU A 586 1.01 10.33 -2.00
N GLY A 587 0.79 9.40 -2.94
CA GLY A 587 -0.42 8.57 -2.99
C GLY A 587 -0.59 7.73 -1.73
N SER A 588 0.51 7.33 -1.06
CA SER A 588 0.44 6.49 0.14
C SER A 588 -0.12 7.26 1.35
N ALA A 589 -0.03 8.58 1.30
CA ALA A 589 -0.50 9.50 2.32
C ALA A 589 -1.69 10.32 1.80
N GLN A 590 -2.67 9.67 1.16
CA GLN A 590 -3.87 10.31 0.58
C GLN A 590 -4.60 11.27 1.53
N HIS A 591 -4.60 10.98 2.84
CA HIS A 591 -5.19 11.83 3.87
C HIS A 591 -4.51 13.20 4.02
N LEU A 592 -3.31 13.38 3.44
CA LEU A 592 -2.53 14.62 3.39
C LEU A 592 -2.73 15.40 2.09
N LEU A 593 -3.36 14.81 1.07
CA LEU A 593 -3.62 15.51 -0.19
C LEU A 593 -4.73 16.54 0.01
N PRO A 594 -4.63 17.73 -0.62
CA PRO A 594 -5.70 18.73 -0.58
C PRO A 594 -7.05 18.10 -0.97
N SER A 595 -8.10 18.35 -0.21
CA SER A 595 -9.46 17.92 -0.52
C SER A 595 -10.19 19.03 -1.27
N SER A 596 -10.98 18.68 -2.30
CA SER A 596 -11.91 19.65 -2.89
C SER A 596 -13.14 19.89 -2.01
N ASP A 597 -13.36 19.02 -1.02
CA ASP A 597 -14.48 19.06 -0.09
C ASP A 597 -14.03 18.57 1.30
N ALA A 598 -13.33 19.42 2.05
CA ALA A 598 -12.78 19.08 3.38
C ALA A 598 -13.86 18.85 4.45
N GLY A 599 -15.06 19.39 4.24
CA GLY A 599 -16.20 19.25 5.15
C GLY A 599 -17.02 17.97 4.95
N SER A 600 -16.90 17.31 3.79
CA SER A 600 -17.67 16.11 3.49
C SER A 600 -17.47 14.98 4.49
N ALA A 601 -18.56 14.25 4.73
CA ALA A 601 -18.50 12.97 5.42
C ALA A 601 -17.79 11.97 4.50
N ARG A 602 -16.81 11.26 5.06
CA ARG A 602 -16.22 10.08 4.40
C ARG A 602 -17.14 8.88 4.67
N SER A 603 -17.16 7.90 3.77
CA SER A 603 -17.98 6.71 3.99
C SER A 603 -17.43 5.86 5.15
N VAL A 604 -18.28 5.03 5.75
CA VAL A 604 -17.88 4.13 6.84
C VAL A 604 -16.78 3.14 6.37
N GLU A 605 -16.82 2.74 5.11
CA GLU A 605 -15.85 1.83 4.51
C GLU A 605 -14.52 2.53 4.21
N GLU A 606 -14.53 3.74 3.62
CA GLU A 606 -13.31 4.49 3.31
C GLU A 606 -12.54 4.81 4.60
N THR A 607 -13.26 5.24 5.64
CA THR A 607 -12.70 5.52 6.96
C THR A 607 -12.21 4.26 7.66
N GLY A 608 -12.97 3.16 7.59
CA GLY A 608 -12.58 1.87 8.12
C GLY A 608 -11.31 1.34 7.46
N TYR A 609 -11.20 1.45 6.14
CA TYR A 609 -10.01 1.11 5.37
C TYR A 609 -8.79 1.92 5.82
N LEU A 610 -8.90 3.26 5.86
CA LEU A 610 -7.79 4.14 6.26
C LEU A 610 -7.33 3.88 7.71
N LEU A 611 -8.26 3.56 8.60
CA LEU A 611 -7.99 3.23 10.00
C LEU A 611 -7.51 1.79 10.22
N SER A 612 -7.72 0.89 9.26
CA SER A 612 -7.46 -0.55 9.41
C SER A 612 -6.02 -0.90 9.81
N GLN A 613 -5.08 -0.02 9.49
CA GLN A 613 -3.66 -0.17 9.77
C GLN A 613 -3.10 0.95 10.65
N ARG A 614 -3.95 1.85 11.17
CA ARG A 614 -3.52 2.98 12.01
C ARG A 614 -3.94 2.78 13.44
N HIS A 615 -2.94 2.74 14.32
CA HIS A 615 -3.16 2.49 15.74
C HIS A 615 -3.59 3.75 16.48
N ALA A 616 -4.55 3.60 17.39
CA ALA A 616 -4.83 4.56 18.45
C ALA A 616 -4.26 4.04 19.76
N SER A 617 -3.56 4.88 20.53
CA SER A 617 -2.94 4.46 21.80
C SER A 617 -3.93 3.92 22.83
N ARG A 618 -5.22 4.22 22.68
CA ARG A 618 -6.31 3.65 23.49
C ARG A 618 -7.28 2.91 22.57
N LYS A 619 -7.56 1.64 22.87
CA LYS A 619 -8.43 0.77 22.05
C LYS A 619 -9.80 1.40 21.76
N ASN A 620 -10.42 2.05 22.74
CA ASN A 620 -11.76 2.64 22.57
C ASN A 620 -11.78 3.90 21.70
N ASP A 621 -10.63 4.53 21.45
CA ASP A 621 -10.57 5.71 20.59
C ASP A 621 -10.79 5.34 19.11
N GLU A 622 -10.52 4.09 18.71
CA GLU A 622 -10.66 3.61 17.33
C GLU A 622 -12.10 3.84 16.80
N ILE A 623 -13.11 3.48 17.58
CA ILE A 623 -14.53 3.67 17.23
C ILE A 623 -14.92 5.16 17.23
N VAL A 624 -14.38 5.94 18.18
CA VAL A 624 -14.64 7.38 18.26
C VAL A 624 -14.14 8.08 17.01
N ILE A 625 -12.89 7.80 16.62
CA ILE A 625 -12.26 8.36 15.42
C ILE A 625 -13.02 7.92 14.16
N TRP A 626 -13.41 6.65 14.09
CA TRP A 626 -14.19 6.12 12.97
C TRP A 626 -15.49 6.89 12.78
N GLY A 627 -16.27 7.07 13.85
CA GLY A 627 -17.50 7.84 13.78
C GLY A 627 -17.29 9.32 13.47
N LEU A 628 -16.27 9.96 14.05
CA LEU A 628 -15.96 11.36 13.77
C LEU A 628 -15.55 11.60 12.31
N LEU A 629 -14.82 10.67 11.67
CA LEU A 629 -14.49 10.76 10.24
C LEU A 629 -15.73 10.59 9.35
N SER A 630 -16.67 9.77 9.79
CA SER A 630 -17.98 9.57 9.16
C SER A 630 -19.04 10.62 9.56
N ASN A 631 -18.64 11.72 10.23
CA ASN A 631 -19.52 12.80 10.72
C ASN A 631 -20.63 12.35 11.70
N LEU A 632 -20.42 11.26 12.42
CA LEU A 632 -21.26 10.83 13.55
C LEU A 632 -20.82 11.50 14.86
N SER A 633 -21.74 11.55 15.83
CA SER A 633 -21.55 12.18 17.16
C SER A 633 -20.66 11.36 18.10
N ALA A 634 -19.41 11.09 17.71
CA ALA A 634 -18.39 10.40 18.52
C ALA A 634 -18.92 9.14 19.24
N PRO A 635 -19.36 8.11 18.47
CA PRO A 635 -19.86 6.87 19.05
C PRO A 635 -18.79 6.23 19.95
N ARG A 636 -19.21 5.57 21.03
CA ARG A 636 -18.30 4.86 21.94
C ARG A 636 -18.33 3.35 21.75
N GLU A 637 -19.31 2.86 21.01
CA GLU A 637 -19.56 1.45 20.75
C GLU A 637 -19.88 1.28 19.27
N ALA A 638 -19.48 0.15 18.69
CA ALA A 638 -19.73 -0.16 17.29
C ALA A 638 -21.23 -0.15 16.96
N LEU A 639 -22.11 -0.55 17.88
CA LEU A 639 -23.55 -0.50 17.66
C LEU A 639 -24.03 0.92 17.28
N GLN A 640 -23.56 1.95 18.00
CA GLN A 640 -23.95 3.34 17.74
C GLN A 640 -23.43 3.84 16.38
N LEU A 641 -22.25 3.35 15.96
CA LEU A 641 -21.70 3.62 14.64
C LEU A 641 -22.61 3.03 13.57
N TRP A 642 -22.89 1.72 13.64
CA TRP A 642 -23.66 1.01 12.62
C TRP A 642 -25.15 1.43 12.57
N GLN A 643 -25.74 1.81 13.70
CA GLN A 643 -27.08 2.43 13.73
C GLN A 643 -27.14 3.81 13.06
N GLY A 644 -25.98 4.47 12.89
CA GLY A 644 -25.87 5.75 12.18
C GLY A 644 -25.74 5.61 10.67
N HIS A 645 -25.75 4.39 10.13
CA HIS A 645 -25.57 4.12 8.71
C HIS A 645 -26.67 3.20 8.18
N ASP A 646 -27.15 3.49 6.96
CA ASP A 646 -28.23 2.73 6.33
C ASP A 646 -27.73 1.62 5.39
N ARG A 647 -26.47 1.69 4.96
CA ARG A 647 -25.89 0.78 3.97
C ARG A 647 -24.41 0.53 4.23
N VAL A 648 -23.94 -0.61 3.74
CA VAL A 648 -22.52 -0.95 3.70
C VAL A 648 -22.21 -1.80 2.46
N ASN A 649 -21.08 -1.54 1.83
CA ASN A 649 -20.56 -2.40 0.77
C ASN A 649 -20.19 -3.78 1.34
N THR A 650 -20.83 -4.84 0.83
CA THR A 650 -20.64 -6.23 1.27
C THR A 650 -19.17 -6.64 1.25
N GLY A 651 -18.42 -6.10 0.30
CA GLY A 651 -17.02 -6.32 0.18
C GLY A 651 -16.19 -5.90 1.38
N PHE A 652 -16.45 -4.71 1.94
CA PHE A 652 -15.74 -4.19 3.12
C PHE A 652 -15.85 -5.14 4.33
N LEU A 653 -16.96 -5.89 4.40
CA LEU A 653 -17.23 -6.83 5.47
C LEU A 653 -16.38 -8.09 5.40
N VAL A 654 -15.74 -8.44 4.28
CA VAL A 654 -14.91 -9.64 4.15
C VAL A 654 -13.49 -9.32 4.64
N SER A 655 -13.35 -9.26 5.96
CA SER A 655 -12.10 -8.97 6.67
C SER A 655 -12.03 -9.76 7.97
N SER A 656 -10.84 -9.85 8.55
CA SER A 656 -10.63 -10.44 9.87
C SER A 656 -10.95 -9.45 10.99
N ALA A 657 -11.81 -8.45 10.78
CA ALA A 657 -12.29 -7.62 11.87
C ALA A 657 -13.12 -8.47 12.85
N PRO A 658 -12.90 -8.35 14.17
CA PRO A 658 -13.80 -8.96 15.14
C PRO A 658 -15.21 -8.37 14.98
N ARG A 659 -16.23 -9.18 15.22
CA ARG A 659 -17.64 -8.78 15.06
C ARG A 659 -18.28 -8.42 16.39
N THR A 660 -19.29 -7.56 16.34
CA THR A 660 -20.02 -7.19 17.56
C THR A 660 -20.72 -8.41 18.16
N LYS A 661 -20.81 -8.46 19.50
CA LYS A 661 -21.44 -9.57 20.24
C LYS A 661 -22.54 -9.04 21.14
N GLY A 662 -23.64 -9.79 21.24
CA GLY A 662 -24.73 -9.48 22.16
C GLY A 662 -25.73 -8.42 21.67
N PHE A 663 -25.59 -7.92 20.44
CA PHE A 663 -26.53 -6.99 19.83
C PHE A 663 -27.33 -7.69 18.73
N LYS A 664 -28.64 -7.80 18.92
CA LYS A 664 -29.53 -8.47 17.95
C LYS A 664 -29.49 -7.74 16.60
N GLY A 665 -29.22 -8.46 15.52
CA GLY A 665 -29.21 -7.95 14.14
C GLY A 665 -27.91 -7.23 13.71
N TYR A 666 -26.86 -7.23 14.55
CA TYR A 666 -25.58 -6.58 14.27
C TYR A 666 -24.37 -7.52 14.42
N GLY A 667 -24.58 -8.84 14.55
CA GLY A 667 -23.54 -9.87 14.68
C GLY A 667 -22.63 -9.97 13.45
N TRP A 668 -23.03 -9.44 12.30
CA TRP A 668 -22.22 -9.30 11.08
C TRP A 668 -21.27 -8.09 11.11
N ALA A 669 -21.48 -7.12 12.01
CA ALA A 669 -20.86 -5.82 11.92
C ALA A 669 -19.47 -5.80 12.60
N PRO A 670 -18.44 -5.21 11.97
CA PRO A 670 -17.13 -5.00 12.60
C PRO A 670 -17.20 -4.20 13.91
N GLU A 671 -16.52 -4.69 14.96
CA GLU A 671 -16.42 -4.06 16.28
C GLU A 671 -15.38 -2.93 16.34
N THR A 672 -14.42 -2.93 15.42
CA THR A 672 -13.34 -1.94 15.32
C THR A 672 -12.91 -1.82 13.86
N PRO A 673 -12.47 -0.63 13.39
CA PRO A 673 -11.86 -0.53 12.09
C PRO A 673 -10.46 -1.15 12.06
N TYR A 674 -9.73 -1.18 13.20
CA TYR A 674 -8.32 -1.57 13.27
C TYR A 674 -8.15 -3.10 13.28
N ILE A 675 -7.45 -3.62 12.27
CA ILE A 675 -7.32 -5.06 12.01
C ILE A 675 -6.04 -5.60 12.66
N ARG A 676 -6.24 -6.28 13.78
CA ARG A 676 -5.18 -6.96 14.53
C ARG A 676 -4.98 -8.39 14.03
N PRO A 677 -3.73 -8.88 13.93
CA PRO A 677 -3.40 -10.30 13.90
C PRO A 677 -4.20 -11.09 14.93
N GLN A 678 -4.97 -12.05 14.44
CA GLN A 678 -5.73 -12.96 15.27
C GLN A 678 -4.98 -14.28 15.34
N GLN A 679 -4.79 -14.79 16.55
CA GLN A 679 -4.27 -16.14 16.77
C GLN A 679 -5.42 -17.13 16.60
N ARG A 680 -5.27 -18.07 15.66
CA ARG A 680 -6.19 -19.17 15.41
C ARG A 680 -5.46 -20.50 15.65
N SER A 681 -6.25 -21.57 15.77
CA SER A 681 -5.72 -22.92 15.92
C SER A 681 -6.54 -23.90 15.12
N VAL A 682 -5.89 -24.87 14.51
CA VAL A 682 -6.54 -26.01 13.85
C VAL A 682 -6.13 -27.31 14.55
N ASP A 683 -7.08 -28.23 14.71
CA ASP A 683 -6.86 -29.53 15.34
C ASP A 683 -6.17 -30.49 14.37
N LEU A 684 -5.06 -31.09 14.80
CA LEU A 684 -4.28 -32.06 14.03
C LEU A 684 -4.72 -33.51 14.31
N GLY A 685 -5.57 -33.75 15.32
CA GLY A 685 -5.83 -35.06 15.91
C GLY A 685 -4.91 -35.34 17.10
N ASP A 686 -5.25 -36.38 17.89
CA ASP A 686 -4.47 -36.85 19.06
C ASP A 686 -4.19 -35.79 20.13
N GLY A 687 -5.01 -34.73 20.20
CA GLY A 687 -4.86 -33.63 21.14
C GLY A 687 -3.82 -32.59 20.74
N LEU A 688 -3.22 -32.69 19.55
CA LEU A 688 -2.28 -31.71 19.00
C LEU A 688 -3.01 -30.59 18.27
N ARG A 689 -2.50 -29.36 18.40
CA ARG A 689 -3.03 -28.17 17.70
C ARG A 689 -1.91 -27.44 16.98
N GLN A 690 -2.18 -27.03 15.75
CA GLN A 690 -1.33 -26.11 15.00
C GLN A 690 -1.81 -24.68 15.24
N LEU A 691 -0.95 -23.85 15.83
CA LEU A 691 -1.20 -22.41 16.01
C LEU A 691 -0.74 -21.64 14.78
N TYR A 692 -1.52 -20.66 14.38
CA TYR A 692 -1.18 -19.76 13.26
C TYR A 692 -1.86 -18.41 13.47
N SER A 693 -1.37 -17.38 12.78
CA SER A 693 -1.99 -16.06 12.82
C SER A 693 -2.55 -15.66 11.46
N ILE A 694 -3.71 -15.04 11.48
CA ILE A 694 -4.31 -14.43 10.29
C ILE A 694 -4.43 -12.91 10.46
N ARG A 695 -4.36 -12.21 9.35
CA ARG A 695 -4.66 -10.79 9.27
C ARG A 695 -5.18 -10.48 7.88
N PHE A 696 -6.49 -10.30 7.77
CA PHE A 696 -7.16 -9.91 6.52
C PHE A 696 -7.65 -8.47 6.68
N PRO A 697 -6.87 -7.47 6.22
CA PRO A 697 -7.30 -6.07 6.20
C PRO A 697 -8.67 -5.90 5.54
N SER A 698 -9.44 -4.91 6.00
CA SER A 698 -10.61 -4.48 5.25
C SER A 698 -10.17 -3.70 4.01
N TYR A 699 -10.92 -3.82 2.91
CA TYR A 699 -10.84 -2.92 1.77
C TYR A 699 -12.09 -2.02 1.75
N ASP A 700 -12.06 -0.91 1.02
CA ASP A 700 -13.17 0.09 0.98
C ASP A 700 -14.52 -0.42 0.42
N GLY A 701 -14.62 -1.71 0.04
CA GLY A 701 -15.83 -2.32 -0.50
C GLY A 701 -16.20 -1.87 -1.90
N ARG A 702 -15.46 -0.93 -2.50
CA ARG A 702 -15.92 -0.27 -3.73
C ARG A 702 -15.94 -1.26 -4.91
N GLY A 703 -17.08 -1.26 -5.60
CA GLY A 703 -17.37 -2.17 -6.71
C GLY A 703 -18.08 -3.44 -6.26
N SER A 704 -18.27 -3.65 -4.95
CA SER A 704 -19.14 -4.72 -4.45
C SER A 704 -20.58 -4.23 -4.28
N TYR A 705 -21.50 -5.18 -4.19
CA TYR A 705 -22.90 -4.94 -3.89
C TYR A 705 -23.06 -4.24 -2.53
N ALA A 706 -23.95 -3.24 -2.45
CA ALA A 706 -24.25 -2.53 -1.21
C ALA A 706 -25.46 -3.14 -0.51
N ALA A 707 -25.25 -3.73 0.68
CA ALA A 707 -26.30 -4.24 1.54
C ALA A 707 -26.92 -3.13 2.42
N SER A 708 -28.16 -3.35 2.85
CA SER A 708 -28.92 -2.41 3.70
C SER A 708 -28.86 -2.84 5.16
N ILE A 709 -28.58 -1.89 6.04
CA ILE A 709 -28.51 -2.08 7.49
C ILE A 709 -29.90 -1.87 8.07
N THR A 710 -30.41 -2.86 8.80
CA THR A 710 -31.73 -2.81 9.43
C THR A 710 -31.65 -3.23 10.90
N PRO A 711 -32.61 -2.86 11.76
CA PRO A 711 -32.66 -3.35 13.13
C PRO A 711 -32.79 -4.87 13.26
N SER A 712 -33.23 -5.56 12.20
CA SER A 712 -33.38 -7.02 12.16
C SER A 712 -32.16 -7.74 11.57
N GLY A 713 -31.17 -7.04 11.02
CA GLY A 713 -30.04 -7.65 10.32
C GLY A 713 -29.51 -6.83 9.15
N LEU A 714 -28.48 -7.35 8.49
CA LEU A 714 -27.97 -6.89 7.21
C LEU A 714 -28.72 -7.58 6.07
N LEU A 715 -29.57 -6.84 5.38
CA LEU A 715 -30.31 -7.31 4.20
C LEU A 715 -29.50 -7.03 2.93
N GLY A 716 -29.10 -8.07 2.19
CA GLY A 716 -28.37 -7.89 0.94
C GLY A 716 -28.25 -9.15 0.12
N LYS A 717 -27.80 -8.99 -1.13
CA LYS A 717 -27.50 -10.12 -2.01
C LYS A 717 -26.06 -10.57 -1.83
N TRP A 718 -25.85 -11.87 -1.86
CA TRP A 718 -24.55 -12.52 -1.73
C TRP A 718 -24.40 -13.60 -2.79
N PHE A 719 -23.16 -13.87 -3.21
CA PHE A 719 -22.85 -15.03 -4.03
C PHE A 719 -22.64 -16.18 -3.07
N ILE A 720 -23.54 -17.16 -3.09
CA ILE A 720 -23.61 -18.20 -2.08
C ILE A 720 -23.28 -19.57 -2.66
N LEU A 721 -22.70 -20.40 -1.81
CA LEU A 721 -22.55 -21.83 -2.02
C LEU A 721 -23.16 -22.55 -0.81
N GLU A 722 -24.15 -23.39 -1.08
CA GLU A 722 -24.78 -24.26 -0.09
C GLU A 722 -24.17 -25.65 -0.21
N LEU A 723 -23.61 -26.16 0.88
CA LEU A 723 -22.95 -27.47 0.90
C LEU A 723 -23.80 -28.45 1.69
N ASP A 724 -24.03 -29.64 1.12
CA ASP A 724 -24.62 -30.76 1.83
C ASP A 724 -23.57 -31.51 2.67
N GLU A 725 -24.03 -32.46 3.49
CA GLU A 725 -23.17 -33.21 4.41
C GLU A 725 -22.09 -34.03 3.67
N ASP A 726 -22.43 -34.55 2.48
CA ASP A 726 -21.52 -35.32 1.65
C ASP A 726 -20.43 -34.42 1.05
N ALA A 727 -20.78 -33.24 0.53
CA ALA A 727 -19.85 -32.26 0.00
C ALA A 727 -18.90 -31.73 1.09
N ILE A 728 -19.41 -31.44 2.29
CA ILE A 728 -18.60 -31.04 3.45
C ILE A 728 -17.63 -32.16 3.83
N SER A 729 -18.09 -33.41 3.84
CA SER A 729 -17.25 -34.57 4.16
C SER A 729 -16.11 -34.74 3.15
N ASN A 730 -16.42 -34.70 1.85
CA ASN A 730 -15.43 -34.78 0.78
C ASN A 730 -14.39 -33.65 0.86
N LEU A 731 -14.84 -32.41 1.09
CA LEU A 731 -13.96 -31.25 1.24
C LEU A 731 -13.00 -31.44 2.45
N CYS A 732 -13.54 -31.92 3.57
CA CYS A 732 -12.76 -32.20 4.77
C CYS A 732 -11.74 -33.34 4.56
N GLU A 733 -12.10 -34.40 3.82
CA GLU A 733 -11.21 -35.51 3.49
C GLU A 733 -10.06 -35.05 2.60
N ASN A 734 -10.35 -34.30 1.53
CA ASN A 734 -9.32 -33.71 0.66
C ASN A 734 -8.33 -32.84 1.45
N CYS A 735 -8.83 -32.05 2.40
CA CYS A 735 -7.99 -31.24 3.27
C CYS A 735 -7.10 -32.08 4.20
N GLN A 736 -7.57 -33.25 4.66
CA GLN A 736 -6.78 -34.17 5.48
C GLN A 736 -5.66 -34.85 4.68
N ASP A 737 -5.89 -35.12 3.40
CA ASP A 737 -4.89 -35.70 2.49
C ASP A 737 -3.74 -34.72 2.17
N GLU A 738 -3.99 -33.40 2.24
CA GLU A 738 -2.95 -32.37 2.10
C GLU A 738 -2.01 -32.23 3.32
N ARG A 739 -2.19 -33.02 4.39
CA ARG A 739 -1.30 -32.98 5.57
C ARG A 739 0.12 -33.42 5.20
N SER A 740 1.07 -32.49 5.28
CA SER A 740 2.47 -32.77 5.01
C SER A 740 3.22 -33.20 6.27
N SER A 741 4.15 -34.14 6.13
CA SER A 741 5.18 -34.46 7.13
C SER A 741 6.50 -33.70 6.88
N THR A 742 6.61 -33.00 5.74
CA THR A 742 7.82 -32.29 5.32
C THR A 742 7.53 -30.79 5.23
N LEU A 743 8.21 -29.98 6.04
CA LEU A 743 8.27 -28.54 5.86
C LEU A 743 9.05 -28.27 4.57
N TRP A 744 8.35 -27.91 3.50
CA TRP A 744 8.99 -27.23 2.38
C TRP A 744 9.34 -25.83 2.87
N LEU A 745 10.58 -25.65 3.33
CA LEU A 745 11.18 -24.34 3.51
C LEU A 745 11.30 -23.74 2.12
N ASP A 746 10.38 -22.85 1.77
CA ASP A 746 10.56 -21.94 0.67
C ASP A 746 11.77 -21.06 1.03
N GLU A 747 12.78 -21.01 0.14
CA GLU A 747 14.01 -20.24 0.37
C GLU A 747 13.66 -18.74 0.48
N GLY A 748 13.39 -18.25 1.69
CA GLY A 748 13.22 -16.81 1.93
C GLY A 748 12.37 -16.37 3.13
N GLN A 749 11.63 -17.24 3.81
CA GLN A 749 10.83 -16.82 4.99
C GLN A 749 11.55 -17.10 6.31
N ASP A 750 12.25 -16.09 6.84
CA ASP A 750 12.70 -16.08 8.24
C ASP A 750 11.51 -15.88 9.19
N LEU A 751 10.77 -16.95 9.45
CA LEU A 751 9.79 -17.01 10.55
C LEU A 751 10.49 -17.31 11.89
N GLU A 752 11.39 -16.41 12.32
CA GLU A 752 11.80 -16.36 13.72
C GLU A 752 10.77 -15.57 14.56
N SER A 753 9.62 -16.18 14.82
CA SER A 753 9.06 -16.17 16.18
C SER A 753 7.82 -17.05 16.32
N SER A 754 7.85 -17.84 17.40
CA SER A 754 6.81 -18.69 17.96
C SER A 754 6.53 -20.01 17.25
N SER A 755 7.57 -20.83 17.10
CA SER A 755 7.41 -22.28 17.24
C SER A 755 8.29 -22.73 18.42
N PRO A 756 7.79 -23.56 19.36
CA PRO A 756 8.59 -24.02 20.48
C PRO A 756 9.69 -24.94 19.92
N THR A 757 10.95 -24.54 20.10
CA THR A 757 12.12 -25.44 20.03
C THR A 757 12.09 -26.46 18.89
N ALA A 758 12.58 -26.07 17.70
CA ALA A 758 12.83 -26.98 16.58
C ALA A 758 14.03 -27.91 16.83
N ASP A 759 14.04 -28.55 18.00
CA ASP A 759 14.81 -29.74 18.34
C ASP A 759 13.81 -30.75 18.92
N LYS A 760 13.02 -31.39 18.04
CA LYS A 760 12.51 -32.80 18.12
C LYS A 760 11.29 -33.06 17.21
N ALA A 761 11.43 -34.17 16.47
CA ALA A 761 10.43 -35.04 15.84
C ALA A 761 10.23 -34.89 14.31
N PRO A 762 10.87 -35.75 13.48
CA PRO A 762 10.73 -35.75 12.01
C PRO A 762 9.36 -36.24 11.47
N ASP A 763 8.30 -36.33 12.28
CA ASP A 763 7.00 -36.92 11.91
C ASP A 763 5.78 -36.06 12.31
N THR A 764 5.95 -34.78 12.68
CA THR A 764 4.81 -33.93 13.05
C THR A 764 4.03 -33.46 11.82
N LYS A 765 2.84 -34.03 11.59
CA LYS A 765 1.92 -33.61 10.53
C LYS A 765 1.44 -32.18 10.76
N PHE A 766 1.41 -31.36 9.73
CA PHE A 766 0.83 -30.01 9.75
C PHE A 766 -0.03 -29.77 8.51
N PHE A 767 -0.96 -28.82 8.60
CA PHE A 767 -1.68 -28.30 7.45
C PHE A 767 -0.87 -27.17 6.80
N PRO A 768 -0.53 -27.27 5.49
CA PRO A 768 0.09 -26.17 4.75
C PRO A 768 -0.81 -24.92 4.72
N ARG A 769 -2.13 -25.11 4.70
CA ARG A 769 -3.15 -24.05 4.74
C ARG A 769 -4.06 -24.23 5.96
N PRO A 770 -3.58 -23.85 7.15
CA PRO A 770 -4.28 -24.15 8.39
C PRO A 770 -5.59 -23.36 8.57
N ASP A 771 -5.78 -22.22 7.89
CA ASP A 771 -7.03 -21.45 7.95
C ASP A 771 -8.15 -22.07 7.11
N PHE A 772 -7.83 -22.56 5.91
CA PHE A 772 -8.76 -23.38 5.11
C PHE A 772 -9.17 -24.65 5.86
N ALA A 773 -8.20 -25.37 6.46
CA ALA A 773 -8.49 -26.55 7.28
C ALA A 773 -9.41 -26.25 8.48
N ASN A 774 -9.23 -25.07 9.09
CA ASN A 774 -10.10 -24.62 10.16
C ASN A 774 -11.52 -24.26 9.66
N ALA A 775 -11.65 -23.69 8.46
CA ALA A 775 -12.94 -23.48 7.81
C ALA A 775 -13.69 -24.81 7.63
N CYS A 776 -13.02 -25.84 7.10
CA CYS A 776 -13.56 -27.19 6.96
C CYS A 776 -14.05 -27.78 8.29
N ASN A 777 -13.28 -27.64 9.36
CA ASN A 777 -13.68 -28.09 10.70
C ASN A 777 -14.94 -27.39 11.21
N ILE A 778 -15.09 -26.09 10.94
CA ILE A 778 -16.29 -25.33 11.32
C ILE A 778 -17.49 -25.80 10.51
N LEU A 779 -17.35 -25.98 9.19
CA LEU A 779 -18.41 -26.50 8.34
C LEU A 779 -18.91 -27.86 8.86
N LYS A 780 -17.98 -28.77 9.19
CA LYS A 780 -18.28 -30.11 9.74
C LYS A 780 -18.94 -30.05 11.12
N ALA A 781 -18.48 -29.15 11.99
CA ALA A 781 -19.08 -28.96 13.31
C ALA A 781 -20.51 -28.43 13.21
N CYS A 782 -20.78 -27.51 12.27
CA CYS A 782 -22.10 -26.97 12.03
C CYS A 782 -23.05 -27.96 11.34
N SER A 783 -22.55 -28.78 10.41
CA SER A 783 -23.36 -29.81 9.72
C SER A 783 -23.75 -31.00 10.62
N SER A 784 -23.09 -31.15 11.77
CA SER A 784 -23.43 -32.18 12.76
C SER A 784 -24.78 -31.94 13.45
N ASP A 785 -25.35 -30.74 13.33
CA ASP A 785 -26.73 -30.45 13.72
C ASP A 785 -27.66 -30.66 12.50
N PRO A 786 -28.55 -31.67 12.53
CA PRO A 786 -29.40 -32.02 11.38
C PRO A 786 -30.41 -30.93 10.99
N VAL A 787 -30.55 -29.87 11.78
CA VAL A 787 -31.46 -28.74 11.50
C VAL A 787 -30.69 -27.50 11.00
N ALA A 788 -29.37 -27.46 11.16
CA ALA A 788 -28.55 -26.31 10.79
C ALA A 788 -28.16 -26.34 9.30
N GLN A 789 -28.58 -25.31 8.56
CA GLN A 789 -28.06 -25.07 7.21
C GLN A 789 -26.81 -24.19 7.27
N VAL A 790 -25.80 -24.52 6.45
CA VAL A 790 -24.54 -23.78 6.38
C VAL A 790 -24.36 -23.23 4.98
N ARG A 791 -24.02 -21.95 4.88
CA ARG A 791 -23.73 -21.29 3.62
C ARG A 791 -22.36 -20.65 3.66
N ILE A 792 -21.67 -20.77 2.53
CA ILE A 792 -20.45 -20.03 2.23
C ILE A 792 -20.85 -18.83 1.38
N LEU A 793 -20.36 -17.64 1.74
CA LEU A 793 -20.73 -16.38 1.11
C LEU A 793 -19.49 -15.70 0.52
N ARG A 794 -19.66 -15.13 -0.67
CA ARG A 794 -18.77 -14.16 -1.29
C ARG A 794 -19.54 -12.88 -1.60
N PRO A 795 -18.89 -11.71 -1.58
CA PRO A 795 -19.51 -10.48 -2.06
C PRO A 795 -19.85 -10.61 -3.55
N LEU A 796 -20.94 -9.99 -3.98
CA LEU A 796 -21.28 -9.82 -5.39
C LEU A 796 -20.65 -8.55 -5.95
N ASP A 797 -20.41 -8.50 -7.26
CA ASP A 797 -20.15 -7.24 -7.96
C ASP A 797 -21.34 -6.28 -7.78
N ALA A 798 -21.14 -5.00 -8.05
CA ALA A 798 -22.15 -3.96 -7.93
C ALA A 798 -23.40 -4.22 -8.79
N ASP A 799 -23.30 -5.04 -9.83
CA ASP A 799 -24.44 -5.49 -10.64
C ASP A 799 -25.35 -6.53 -9.94
N GLY A 800 -24.85 -7.18 -8.87
CA GLY A 800 -25.55 -8.21 -8.12
C GLY A 800 -25.70 -9.55 -8.85
N ILE A 801 -24.88 -9.82 -9.88
CA ILE A 801 -24.96 -11.04 -10.71
C ILE A 801 -23.79 -11.98 -10.41
N GLY A 802 -22.57 -11.50 -10.61
CA GLY A 802 -21.35 -12.31 -10.49
C GLY A 802 -20.58 -12.09 -9.18
N PRO A 803 -19.62 -12.95 -8.85
CA PRO A 803 -18.75 -12.75 -7.70
C PRO A 803 -17.96 -11.46 -7.85
N TYR A 804 -17.80 -10.74 -6.74
CA TYR A 804 -16.93 -9.58 -6.70
C TYR A 804 -15.47 -10.01 -6.88
N ASN A 805 -14.87 -9.59 -7.98
CA ASN A 805 -13.45 -9.80 -8.29
C ASN A 805 -12.62 -8.50 -8.15
N GLY A 806 -13.21 -7.46 -7.55
CA GLY A 806 -12.59 -6.14 -7.50
C GLY A 806 -11.33 -6.09 -6.64
N GLY A 807 -11.15 -6.96 -5.65
CA GLY A 807 -9.90 -7.04 -4.86
C GLY A 807 -8.69 -7.34 -5.76
N ASN A 808 -8.79 -8.39 -6.58
CA ASN A 808 -7.73 -8.88 -7.46
C ASN A 808 -7.38 -7.86 -8.58
N ARG A 809 -8.36 -7.05 -9.01
CA ARG A 809 -8.15 -6.01 -10.04
C ARG A 809 -7.64 -4.68 -9.48
N ARG A 810 -7.40 -4.58 -8.18
CA ARG A 810 -7.08 -3.32 -7.48
C ARG A 810 -5.77 -3.37 -6.68
N GLY A 811 -4.99 -4.44 -6.82
CA GLY A 811 -3.70 -4.61 -6.16
C GLY A 811 -3.83 -4.82 -4.65
N GLU A 812 -5.04 -5.12 -4.19
CA GLU A 812 -5.41 -5.46 -2.83
C GLU A 812 -5.65 -6.99 -2.76
N ASP A 813 -4.80 -7.77 -3.46
CA ASP A 813 -5.03 -9.19 -3.71
C ASP A 813 -4.70 -10.00 -2.45
N PHE A 814 -5.75 -10.29 -1.68
CA PHE A 814 -5.71 -11.27 -0.60
C PHE A 814 -5.93 -12.65 -1.20
N VAL A 815 -5.49 -13.71 -0.50
CA VAL A 815 -5.99 -15.07 -0.77
C VAL A 815 -7.52 -15.05 -0.88
N MET A 816 -8.12 -15.96 -1.65
CA MET A 816 -9.58 -15.99 -1.78
C MET A 816 -10.22 -16.09 -0.39
N LEU A 817 -11.04 -15.10 -0.01
CA LEU A 817 -11.70 -15.05 1.29
C LEU A 817 -13.19 -15.32 1.14
N ILE A 818 -13.72 -16.12 2.05
CA ILE A 818 -15.16 -16.39 2.19
C ILE A 818 -15.66 -15.98 3.56
N ALA A 819 -16.96 -15.73 3.69
CA ALA A 819 -17.64 -15.71 4.96
C ALA A 819 -18.45 -16.99 5.15
N ILE A 820 -18.46 -17.56 6.36
CA ILE A 820 -19.32 -18.70 6.72
C ILE A 820 -20.52 -18.18 7.50
N CYS A 821 -21.73 -18.56 7.11
CA CYS A 821 -22.96 -18.27 7.84
C CYS A 821 -23.75 -19.54 8.16
N VAL A 822 -24.47 -19.53 9.28
CA VAL A 822 -25.29 -20.66 9.75
C VAL A 822 -26.72 -20.19 10.00
N CYS A 823 -27.70 -20.92 9.50
CA CYS A 823 -29.12 -20.62 9.71
C CYS A 823 -29.53 -20.92 11.17
N ILE A 824 -30.15 -19.97 11.86
CA ILE A 824 -30.64 -20.16 13.24
C ILE A 824 -32.14 -20.50 13.27
N ASN A 825 -32.93 -20.02 12.31
CA ASN A 825 -34.38 -20.18 12.26
C ASN A 825 -34.83 -20.60 10.85
N PRO A 826 -34.83 -21.91 10.51
CA PRO A 826 -35.28 -22.37 9.21
C PRO A 826 -36.81 -22.29 9.12
N ILE A 827 -37.34 -21.33 8.37
CA ILE A 827 -38.79 -21.15 8.13
C ILE A 827 -39.18 -21.79 6.79
N GLY A 828 -38.53 -22.87 6.34
CA GLY A 828 -38.97 -23.73 5.23
C GLY A 828 -39.16 -23.09 3.85
N HIS A 829 -38.95 -21.78 3.73
CA HIS A 829 -39.02 -20.93 2.55
C HIS A 829 -37.88 -19.92 2.70
N GLY A 830 -36.75 -20.15 2.02
CA GLY A 830 -35.46 -19.48 2.25
C GLY A 830 -35.43 -17.94 2.22
N ASP A 831 -36.52 -17.28 1.81
CA ASP A 831 -36.66 -15.82 1.79
C ASP A 831 -36.79 -15.18 3.21
N HIS A 832 -36.96 -15.97 4.28
CA HIS A 832 -37.16 -15.48 5.65
C HIS A 832 -36.21 -16.09 6.70
N ASP A 833 -35.21 -16.86 6.28
CA ASP A 833 -34.25 -17.47 7.19
C ASP A 833 -33.26 -16.43 7.73
N GLU A 834 -33.01 -16.46 9.05
CA GLU A 834 -32.03 -15.60 9.72
C GLU A 834 -30.66 -16.30 9.78
N TRP A 835 -29.64 -15.65 9.24
CA TRP A 835 -28.30 -16.22 9.08
C TRP A 835 -27.28 -15.59 10.03
N GLN A 836 -26.61 -16.41 10.83
CA GLN A 836 -25.57 -15.95 11.75
C GLN A 836 -24.20 -15.92 11.09
N TRP A 837 -23.50 -14.79 11.15
CA TRP A 837 -22.11 -14.68 10.71
C TRP A 837 -21.15 -15.42 11.66
N GLN A 838 -20.44 -16.44 11.17
CA GLN A 838 -19.46 -17.19 11.96
C GLN A 838 -18.05 -16.62 11.87
N GLY A 839 -17.63 -16.17 10.69
CA GLY A 839 -16.29 -15.63 10.48
C GLY A 839 -15.89 -15.56 9.01
N VAL A 840 -14.69 -15.03 8.79
CA VAL A 840 -14.02 -14.96 7.47
C VAL A 840 -12.81 -15.89 7.47
N TYR A 841 -12.64 -16.64 6.38
CA TYR A 841 -11.61 -17.67 6.23
C TYR A 841 -11.02 -17.66 4.82
N GLU A 842 -9.77 -18.10 4.73
CA GLU A 842 -9.13 -18.46 3.46
C GLU A 842 -9.85 -19.64 2.78
N TRP A 843 -9.95 -19.59 1.46
CA TRP A 843 -10.60 -20.59 0.61
C TRP A 843 -9.79 -20.91 -0.64
N ILE A 844 -10.01 -22.10 -1.22
CA ILE A 844 -9.16 -22.66 -2.28
C ILE A 844 -9.95 -22.99 -3.55
N ASP A 845 -11.23 -23.33 -3.44
CA ASP A 845 -12.02 -23.80 -4.59
C ASP A 845 -13.11 -22.80 -4.99
N ASP A 846 -12.97 -22.25 -6.21
CA ASP A 846 -13.97 -21.39 -6.84
C ASP A 846 -14.69 -22.07 -8.02
N SER A 847 -14.39 -23.34 -8.29
CA SER A 847 -14.88 -24.07 -9.46
C SER A 847 -16.21 -24.78 -9.25
N HIS A 848 -16.77 -24.71 -8.04
CA HIS A 848 -18.03 -25.37 -7.71
C HIS A 848 -19.18 -24.84 -8.59
N PRO A 849 -19.93 -25.70 -9.30
CA PRO A 849 -20.92 -25.25 -10.29
C PRO A 849 -22.14 -24.55 -9.66
N ASP A 850 -22.41 -24.80 -8.37
CA ASP A 850 -23.64 -24.37 -7.70
C ASP A 850 -23.59 -22.98 -7.07
N TRP A 851 -22.53 -22.20 -7.30
CA TRP A 851 -22.51 -20.82 -6.84
C TRP A 851 -23.64 -20.00 -7.49
N ARG A 852 -24.41 -19.27 -6.67
CA ARG A 852 -25.53 -18.46 -7.16
C ARG A 852 -25.74 -17.17 -6.36
N PRO A 853 -26.24 -16.09 -6.98
CA PRO A 853 -26.66 -14.91 -6.24
C PRO A 853 -27.98 -15.18 -5.49
N GLU A 854 -28.03 -14.90 -4.19
CA GLU A 854 -29.23 -15.04 -3.35
C GLU A 854 -29.35 -13.87 -2.36
N GLU A 855 -30.56 -13.44 -2.04
CA GLU A 855 -30.82 -12.43 -1.01
C GLU A 855 -30.85 -13.08 0.37
N MET A 856 -30.22 -12.46 1.36
CA MET A 856 -30.11 -12.98 2.71
C MET A 856 -30.25 -11.86 3.74
N ILE A 857 -30.75 -12.24 4.93
CA ILE A 857 -30.71 -11.41 6.13
C ILE A 857 -29.69 -12.01 7.09
N ILE A 858 -28.57 -11.31 7.29
CA ILE A 858 -27.51 -11.74 8.20
C ILE A 858 -27.67 -11.01 9.54
N ILE A 859 -27.68 -11.74 10.66
CA ILE A 859 -27.93 -11.23 12.00
C ILE A 859 -26.70 -11.07 12.88
#